data_AF-A0A5K1V570-F1
#
_entry.id   AF-A0A5K1V570-F1
#
_cell.length_a   1.000
_cell.length_b   1.000
_cell.length_c   1.000
_cell.angle_alpha   90.00
_cell.angle_beta   90.00
_cell.angle_gamma   90.00
#
_symmetry.space_group_name_H-M   'P 1'
#
loop_
_entity.id
_entity.type
_entity.pdbx_description
1 polymer ?
#
loop_
_entity_poly.entity_id
_entity_poly.type
_entity_poly.pdbx_seq_one_letter_code
_entity_poly.pdbx_strand_id
1 'polypeptide(L)'
;MVMSGKRVVTFSVEEMTVIVSYFKDICLFKQVVFISRKYKHFFEYFKVNPIDDIRFFTRCTSQQLFSINSLRKEGMAQYIQKYKITLDQYFLLTKNNKYYDEINTVYLTKTDMENKTYLQQFQSSLHFVIDKNSGSELSQKCIKLCNSIVGISDYAFASSQINKIILPNTIHYIGNSAFIDCTSLTSIYLSNTLKIIPEMCFYNCCALKMIQLPLSLIAIGSNAFYNCIKLESISGEVPHLIEIGPSAFYNCHLLSYIAISTSSSLKQLPQNLFTNCNSLSSLIIPSSVSFISNNAFEKCGIISLILPSLLNSIQPYTFSNCSSLEEIIFPSLITSIGDFAFSNCIKLNTINLPSSVNVLGIGTFFHCISLTSLQLPKAITSIGKLCFSECCLLTSMSIPSSMSKLKSSTFLNCEYIIQINLPSFSIKKIGSCCFENCSALRSFFIPLTVTSLNKNVFSGCTSLTYVNIPSTVLSLPDHLFENCCFLKKIEIPTGITSIGTRCFFGCAHLISFQIPLLVHQLTDYTFYGCSSLKSIIIPTSITSIGMYCFSHCTSLSSIIIPSSINHLSSNCFSNCSSLVSISLAPTITSFSTDCFKQCTNLKSIAIPLKLKEIPDGCFAGCSSLITVKIPKGVSCHDNVFEGCLKMKKKR
;
A
#
# COMPACT_ATOMS: atom_id res chain seq x y z
N MET A 1 74.55 19.43 -1.67
CA MET A 1 74.80 19.49 -0.21
C MET A 1 75.27 20.89 0.13
N VAL A 2 74.72 21.51 1.19
CA VAL A 2 75.23 22.77 1.74
C VAL A 2 75.58 22.54 3.20
N MET A 3 76.74 23.04 3.63
CA MET A 3 77.13 23.00 5.04
C MET A 3 76.66 24.27 5.75
N SER A 4 75.89 24.08 6.82
CA SER A 4 75.54 25.11 7.79
C SER A 4 75.94 24.60 9.17
N GLY A 5 77.11 25.02 9.66
CA GLY A 5 77.72 24.45 10.87
C GLY A 5 78.11 22.96 10.73
N LYS A 6 78.10 22.20 11.83
CA LYS A 6 78.58 20.79 11.91
C LYS A 6 77.63 19.72 11.30
N ARG A 7 76.57 20.09 10.59
CA ARG A 7 75.68 19.12 9.92
C ARG A 7 75.61 19.37 8.43
N VAL A 8 75.85 18.31 7.67
CA VAL A 8 75.69 18.29 6.22
C VAL A 8 74.23 17.99 5.93
N VAL A 9 73.54 18.90 5.24
CA VAL A 9 72.18 18.67 4.75
C VAL A 9 72.27 18.30 3.27
N THR A 10 71.82 17.08 2.96
CA THR A 10 71.62 16.56 1.61
C THR A 10 70.18 16.81 1.17
N PHE A 11 70.02 17.44 0.02
CA PHE A 11 68.74 17.54 -0.68
C PHE A 11 68.71 16.47 -1.76
N SER A 12 67.53 15.88 -2.02
CA SER A 12 67.36 14.99 -3.17
C SER A 12 67.39 15.79 -4.47
N VAL A 13 67.64 15.11 -5.60
CA VAL A 13 67.63 15.74 -6.93
C VAL A 13 66.24 16.32 -7.23
N GLU A 14 65.17 15.67 -6.78
CA GLU A 14 63.79 16.14 -6.97
C GLU A 14 63.48 17.39 -6.13
N GLU A 15 63.94 17.45 -4.88
CA GLU A 15 63.79 18.64 -4.03
C GLU A 15 64.54 19.86 -4.60
N MET A 16 65.75 19.64 -5.12
CA MET A 16 66.53 20.69 -5.79
C MET A 16 65.88 21.12 -7.11
N THR A 17 65.27 20.20 -7.86
CA THR A 17 64.62 20.53 -9.13
C THR A 17 63.36 21.37 -8.91
N VAL A 18 62.58 21.08 -7.85
CA VAL A 18 61.42 21.89 -7.45
C VAL A 18 61.84 23.28 -6.99
N ILE A 19 62.89 23.39 -6.17
CA ILE A 19 63.36 24.69 -5.68
C ILE A 19 63.96 25.54 -6.81
N VAL A 20 64.74 24.95 -7.72
CA VAL A 20 65.32 25.65 -8.88
C VAL A 20 64.24 26.09 -9.89
N SER A 21 63.16 25.32 -10.05
CA SER A 21 62.04 25.72 -10.93
C SER A 21 61.27 26.95 -10.44
N TYR A 22 61.37 27.28 -9.14
CA TYR A 22 60.73 28.44 -8.52
C TYR A 22 61.56 29.74 -8.61
N PHE A 23 62.87 29.65 -8.82
CA PHE A 23 63.75 30.83 -8.91
C PHE A 23 64.38 30.92 -10.29
N LYS A 24 64.02 31.94 -11.06
CA LYS A 24 64.62 32.21 -12.37
C LYS A 24 66.09 32.67 -12.32
N ASP A 25 66.61 32.99 -11.13
CA ASP A 25 67.97 33.53 -10.94
C ASP A 25 68.68 32.88 -9.73
N ILE A 26 69.92 32.44 -9.97
CA ILE A 26 70.80 31.73 -9.04
C ILE A 26 71.29 32.61 -7.87
N CYS A 27 71.19 33.93 -7.98
CA CYS A 27 71.57 34.88 -6.93
C CYS A 27 70.55 34.93 -5.77
N LEU A 28 69.25 34.79 -6.05
CA LEU A 28 68.17 34.76 -5.05
C LEU A 28 68.20 33.46 -4.22
N PHE A 29 68.50 32.34 -4.87
CA PHE A 29 68.66 31.04 -4.23
C PHE A 29 69.75 31.04 -3.14
N LYS A 30 70.87 31.75 -3.38
CA LYS A 30 72.00 31.83 -2.44
C LYS A 30 71.69 32.64 -1.18
N GLN A 31 70.82 33.65 -1.27
CA GLN A 31 70.48 34.50 -0.13
C GLN A 31 69.56 33.81 0.89
N VAL A 32 68.72 32.87 0.45
CA VAL A 32 67.73 32.17 1.30
C VAL A 32 68.37 31.04 2.14
N VAL A 33 69.41 30.40 1.63
CA VAL A 33 70.07 29.25 2.30
C VAL A 33 70.85 29.65 3.55
N PHE A 34 71.19 30.93 3.70
CA PHE A 34 71.99 31.43 4.84
C PHE A 34 71.18 31.69 6.13
N ILE A 35 69.84 31.66 6.10
CA ILE A 35 69.00 31.98 7.25
C ILE A 35 68.27 30.73 7.74
N SER A 36 69.02 29.87 8.44
CA SER A 36 68.48 28.75 9.21
C SER A 36 68.60 28.99 10.73
N ARG A 37 67.72 29.87 11.22
CA ARG A 37 66.86 29.68 12.42
C ARG A 37 65.41 29.99 11.98
N LYS A 38 65.07 29.31 10.87
CA LYS A 38 63.78 28.99 10.27
C LYS A 38 62.58 29.38 11.17
N TYR A 39 61.79 30.35 10.74
CA TYR A 39 60.39 30.63 11.17
C TYR A 39 60.09 31.53 12.39
N LYS A 40 61.05 32.07 13.16
CA LYS A 40 60.67 32.79 14.40
C LYS A 40 60.07 34.20 14.22
N HIS A 41 60.63 35.04 13.35
CA HIS A 41 60.05 36.37 13.05
C HIS A 41 58.99 36.34 11.93
N PHE A 42 58.98 35.27 11.14
CA PHE A 42 57.88 34.94 10.22
C PHE A 42 56.55 34.73 10.98
N PHE A 43 56.60 34.43 12.29
CA PHE A 43 55.43 34.18 13.14
C PHE A 43 54.81 35.43 13.80
N GLU A 44 55.58 36.49 14.07
CA GLU A 44 55.07 37.71 14.75
C GLU A 44 54.47 38.73 13.77
N TYR A 45 54.83 38.67 12.47
CA TYR A 45 54.29 39.57 11.44
C TYR A 45 53.00 39.02 10.78
N PHE A 46 52.77 37.70 10.83
CA PHE A 46 51.47 37.05 10.53
C PHE A 46 50.37 37.35 11.57
N LYS A 47 50.68 38.17 12.58
CA LYS A 47 49.75 38.57 13.65
C LYS A 47 48.86 39.75 13.25
N VAL A 48 49.14 40.46 12.15
CA VAL A 48 48.38 41.67 11.73
C VAL A 48 48.06 41.73 10.21
N ASN A 49 48.31 40.65 9.43
CA ASN A 49 48.22 40.49 7.95
C ASN A 49 49.44 41.03 7.17
N PRO A 50 50.05 40.29 6.23
CA PRO A 50 49.38 39.79 5.01
C PRO A 50 49.81 38.38 4.51
N ILE A 51 49.09 37.91 3.49
CA ILE A 51 49.16 36.57 2.88
C ILE A 51 50.26 36.53 1.81
N ASP A 52 51.27 35.67 2.00
CA ASP A 52 52.25 35.19 0.99
C ASP A 52 52.81 33.81 1.43
N ASP A 53 52.00 32.76 1.29
CA ASP A 53 52.37 31.45 0.69
C ASP A 53 51.26 30.42 0.98
N ILE A 54 50.93 29.71 -0.08
CA ILE A 54 50.04 28.56 -0.17
C ILE A 54 50.67 27.43 0.63
N ARG A 55 50.02 26.99 1.72
CA ARG A 55 50.12 25.61 2.20
C ARG A 55 49.09 25.18 3.24
N PHE A 56 47.86 25.70 3.18
CA PHE A 56 46.79 25.22 4.06
C PHE A 56 45.98 24.02 3.56
N PHE A 57 46.34 23.40 2.43
CA PHE A 57 45.87 22.05 2.12
C PHE A 57 46.97 21.20 1.48
N THR A 58 47.40 20.16 2.20
CA THR A 58 48.30 19.09 1.72
C THR A 58 47.67 18.18 0.66
N ARG A 59 46.59 18.61 -0.04
CA ARG A 59 45.92 17.84 -1.11
C ARG A 59 45.29 18.64 -2.26
N CYS A 60 45.45 19.97 -2.37
CA CYS A 60 44.88 20.72 -3.51
C CYS A 60 45.93 21.01 -4.59
N THR A 61 45.70 20.52 -5.81
CA THR A 61 46.66 20.46 -6.92
C THR A 61 46.55 21.59 -7.97
N SER A 62 45.67 22.60 -7.82
CA SER A 62 45.72 23.85 -8.62
C SER A 62 44.75 24.94 -8.15
N GLN A 63 45.15 26.20 -8.24
CA GLN A 63 44.24 27.36 -8.34
C GLN A 63 44.93 28.48 -9.15
N GLN A 64 44.32 28.91 -10.25
CA GLN A 64 44.71 30.09 -11.04
C GLN A 64 43.79 31.26 -10.71
N LEU A 65 44.33 32.47 -10.66
CA LEU A 65 43.58 33.73 -10.52
C LEU A 65 43.10 34.21 -11.90
N PHE A 66 41.83 34.60 -12.02
CA PHE A 66 41.20 35.03 -13.27
C PHE A 66 40.80 36.52 -13.20
N SER A 67 40.95 37.24 -14.32
CA SER A 67 40.51 38.65 -14.46
C SER A 67 39.06 38.77 -14.94
N ILE A 68 38.50 39.99 -14.89
CA ILE A 68 37.08 40.32 -15.20
C ILE A 68 36.60 39.83 -16.59
N ASN A 69 37.51 39.69 -17.56
CA ASN A 69 37.18 39.18 -18.90
C ASN A 69 37.02 37.65 -18.96
N SER A 70 37.38 36.94 -17.89
CA SER A 70 37.31 35.47 -17.78
C SER A 70 35.94 34.97 -17.33
N LEU A 71 35.06 35.86 -16.83
CA LEU A 71 33.73 35.58 -16.27
C LEU A 71 32.67 35.17 -17.32
N ARG A 72 32.99 35.21 -18.61
CA ARG A 72 32.05 34.88 -19.70
C ARG A 72 32.04 33.41 -20.14
N LYS A 73 32.79 32.52 -19.49
CA LYS A 73 32.75 31.07 -19.77
C LYS A 73 31.78 30.35 -18.84
N GLU A 74 30.81 29.65 -19.43
CA GLU A 74 29.91 28.73 -18.71
C GLU A 74 30.73 27.72 -17.89
N GLY A 75 30.37 27.57 -16.62
CA GLY A 75 31.04 26.66 -15.68
C GLY A 75 32.13 27.27 -14.78
N MET A 76 32.40 28.59 -14.83
CA MET A 76 33.39 29.23 -13.93
C MET A 76 32.83 29.80 -12.62
N ALA A 77 31.50 29.97 -12.49
CA ALA A 77 30.86 30.52 -11.28
C ALA A 77 31.08 29.67 -10.00
N GLN A 78 31.40 28.40 -10.15
CA GLN A 78 31.70 27.46 -9.06
C GLN A 78 33.04 27.72 -8.35
N TYR A 79 33.91 28.58 -8.91
CA TYR A 79 35.20 28.94 -8.31
C TYR A 79 35.19 30.28 -7.55
N ILE A 80 34.04 30.96 -7.44
CA ILE A 80 33.88 32.10 -6.53
C ILE A 80 33.88 31.55 -5.11
N GLN A 81 34.99 31.72 -4.38
CA GLN A 81 35.06 31.39 -2.95
C GLN A 81 34.11 32.31 -2.19
N LYS A 82 32.98 31.75 -1.73
CA LYS A 82 32.06 32.41 -0.81
C LYS A 82 32.64 32.34 0.60
N TYR A 83 33.07 33.46 1.15
CA TYR A 83 33.67 33.53 2.48
C TYR A 83 32.61 33.83 3.55
N LYS A 84 32.58 33.02 4.61
CA LYS A 84 31.83 33.32 5.83
C LYS A 84 32.64 34.34 6.65
N ILE A 85 32.26 35.60 6.57
CA ILE A 85 32.83 36.68 7.38
C ILE A 85 31.68 37.31 8.17
N THR A 86 31.93 37.61 9.45
CA THR A 86 31.00 38.40 10.27
C THR A 86 30.84 39.80 9.69
N LEU A 87 29.76 40.49 10.01
CA LEU A 87 29.53 41.87 9.57
C LEU A 87 30.68 42.79 10.00
N ASP A 88 31.16 42.61 11.23
CA ASP A 88 32.28 43.36 11.77
C ASP A 88 33.56 43.08 11.00
N GLN A 89 33.83 41.81 10.65
CA GLN A 89 34.96 41.45 9.80
C GLN A 89 34.83 42.07 8.41
N TYR A 90 33.64 42.08 7.80
CA TYR A 90 33.41 42.77 6.53
C TYR A 90 33.64 44.27 6.64
N PHE A 91 33.09 44.94 7.66
CA PHE A 91 33.30 46.37 7.88
C PHE A 91 34.77 46.68 8.16
N LEU A 92 35.48 45.86 8.94
CA LEU A 92 36.93 45.99 9.13
C LEU A 92 37.70 45.85 7.81
N LEU A 93 37.31 44.90 6.96
CA LEU A 93 37.95 44.67 5.65
C LEU A 93 37.69 45.81 4.66
N THR A 94 36.51 46.42 4.70
CA THR A 94 36.08 47.47 3.77
C THR A 94 36.45 48.90 4.19
N LYS A 95 36.68 49.16 5.49
CA LYS A 95 37.01 50.50 5.99
C LYS A 95 38.32 51.07 5.42
N ASN A 96 39.23 50.22 4.93
CA ASN A 96 40.60 50.59 4.61
C ASN A 96 41.05 50.30 3.17
N ASN A 97 40.22 49.73 2.28
CA ASN A 97 40.68 49.29 0.96
C ASN A 97 39.72 49.65 -0.18
N LYS A 98 40.24 50.41 -1.15
CA LYS A 98 39.57 50.89 -2.38
C LYS A 98 39.28 49.83 -3.45
N TYR A 99 39.48 48.53 -3.15
CA TYR A 99 39.51 47.46 -4.16
C TYR A 99 38.43 46.35 -3.96
N TYR A 100 37.45 46.54 -3.07
CA TYR A 100 36.49 45.50 -2.68
C TYR A 100 35.12 45.57 -3.38
N ASP A 101 35.10 45.84 -4.69
CA ASP A 101 33.88 45.75 -5.52
C ASP A 101 33.40 44.29 -5.75
N GLU A 102 34.07 43.29 -5.17
CA GLU A 102 33.83 41.87 -5.45
C GLU A 102 32.96 41.14 -4.39
N ILE A 103 32.83 41.67 -3.16
CA ILE A 103 32.02 41.03 -2.10
C ILE A 103 30.63 41.67 -2.04
N ASN A 104 29.75 41.16 -2.89
CA ASN A 104 28.35 41.62 -2.95
C ASN A 104 27.40 40.83 -2.04
N THR A 105 27.85 39.75 -1.39
CA THR A 105 26.99 38.88 -0.57
C THR A 105 27.65 38.47 0.74
N VAL A 106 26.95 38.67 1.86
CA VAL A 106 27.42 38.37 3.23
C VAL A 106 26.45 37.41 3.92
N TYR A 107 26.98 36.42 4.65
CA TYR A 107 26.18 35.41 5.37
C TYR A 107 26.01 35.79 6.84
N LEU A 108 24.76 35.86 7.32
CA LEU A 108 24.42 36.09 8.73
C LEU A 108 24.44 34.76 9.49
N THR A 109 25.14 34.74 10.62
CA THR A 109 25.21 33.62 11.55
C THR A 109 24.17 33.75 12.67
N LYS A 110 24.04 32.71 13.51
CA LYS A 110 23.21 32.76 14.73
C LYS A 110 23.51 34.00 15.59
N THR A 111 24.79 34.28 15.84
CA THR A 111 25.22 35.41 16.69
C THR A 111 24.78 36.75 16.10
N ASP A 112 24.84 36.90 14.77
CA ASP A 112 24.38 38.11 14.09
C ASP A 112 22.87 38.28 14.20
N MET A 113 22.12 37.17 14.13
CA MET A 113 20.66 37.14 14.25
C MET A 113 20.14 37.43 15.66
N GLU A 114 20.91 37.12 16.72
CA GLU A 114 20.55 37.44 18.10
C GLU A 114 20.81 38.93 18.45
N ASN A 115 21.72 39.58 17.74
CA ASN A 115 22.16 40.94 18.03
C ASN A 115 21.25 42.00 17.39
N LYS A 116 20.23 42.46 18.14
CA LYS A 116 19.19 43.40 17.67
C LYS A 116 19.73 44.72 17.09
N THR A 117 20.86 45.23 17.58
CA THR A 117 21.44 46.49 17.10
C THR A 117 22.01 46.38 15.68
N TYR A 118 22.54 45.21 15.29
CA TYR A 118 23.08 45.00 13.94
C TYR A 118 21.97 44.83 12.90
N LEU A 119 20.85 44.21 13.27
CA LEU A 119 19.74 43.97 12.34
C LEU A 119 19.09 45.26 11.79
N GLN A 120 19.24 46.37 12.52
CA GLN A 120 18.67 47.67 12.16
C GLN A 120 19.65 48.58 11.40
N GLN A 121 20.95 48.25 11.39
CA GLN A 121 22.02 49.09 10.82
C GLN A 121 22.44 48.69 9.40
N PHE A 122 21.81 47.70 8.79
CA PHE A 122 22.22 47.22 7.47
C PHE A 122 22.11 48.30 6.39
N GLN A 123 23.24 48.57 5.73
CA GLN A 123 23.29 49.45 4.56
C GLN A 123 22.53 48.83 3.38
N SER A 124 21.83 49.67 2.62
CA SER A 124 21.02 49.26 1.46
C SER A 124 21.81 48.73 0.26
N SER A 125 23.14 48.85 0.25
CA SER A 125 24.01 48.45 -0.87
C SER A 125 24.51 47.00 -0.80
N LEU A 126 24.27 46.27 0.29
CA LEU A 126 24.79 44.91 0.51
C LEU A 126 23.68 43.87 0.56
N HIS A 127 23.90 42.72 -0.09
CA HIS A 127 22.99 41.59 -0.06
C HIS A 127 23.35 40.61 1.07
N PHE A 128 22.40 40.32 1.96
CA PHE A 128 22.60 39.37 3.06
C PHE A 128 21.89 38.04 2.84
N VAL A 129 22.49 36.95 3.32
CA VAL A 129 21.93 35.60 3.27
C VAL A 129 21.99 34.98 4.67
N ILE A 130 20.92 34.33 5.14
CA ILE A 130 20.96 33.63 6.43
C ILE A 130 21.66 32.28 6.24
N ASP A 131 22.74 32.04 6.98
CA ASP A 131 23.56 30.82 6.86
C ASP A 131 22.88 29.60 7.48
N LYS A 132 23.38 28.42 7.11
CA LYS A 132 22.97 27.12 7.65
C LYS A 132 23.01 27.09 9.18
N ASN A 133 21.96 26.55 9.79
CA ASN A 133 21.76 26.39 11.24
C ASN A 133 21.74 27.70 12.06
N SER A 134 21.64 28.88 11.43
CA SER A 134 21.59 30.16 12.16
C SER A 134 20.38 30.28 13.09
N GLY A 135 19.31 29.55 12.81
CA GLY A 135 18.03 29.60 13.53
C GLY A 135 17.84 28.54 14.61
N SER A 136 18.63 27.46 14.63
CA SER A 136 18.33 26.24 15.41
C SER A 136 18.24 26.47 16.93
N GLU A 137 18.94 27.49 17.44
CA GLU A 137 18.99 27.81 18.87
C GLU A 137 18.57 29.25 19.19
N LEU A 138 17.86 29.92 18.27
CA LEU A 138 17.40 31.28 18.50
C LEU A 138 16.44 31.33 19.69
N SER A 139 16.73 32.20 20.66
CA SER A 139 15.85 32.47 21.81
C SER A 139 14.58 33.26 21.42
N GLN A 140 14.59 33.94 20.26
CA GLN A 140 13.50 34.78 19.81
C GLN A 140 12.36 33.97 19.20
N LYS A 141 11.16 34.10 19.76
CA LYS A 141 9.94 33.47 19.23
C LYS A 141 9.38 34.17 17.98
N CYS A 142 9.67 35.45 17.78
CA CYS A 142 9.16 36.21 16.64
C CYS A 142 10.30 36.95 15.95
N ILE A 143 10.48 36.73 14.65
CA ILE A 143 11.56 37.31 13.85
C ILE A 143 10.97 38.10 12.68
N LYS A 144 11.42 39.34 12.51
CA LYS A 144 11.14 40.14 11.30
C LYS A 144 12.47 40.42 10.62
N LEU A 145 12.64 39.86 9.42
CA LEU A 145 13.84 40.06 8.62
C LEU A 145 13.80 41.45 7.94
N CYS A 146 14.97 42.07 7.79
CA CYS A 146 15.16 43.39 7.19
C CYS A 146 15.29 43.31 5.66
N ASN A 147 15.01 44.40 4.95
CA ASN A 147 15.00 44.45 3.48
C ASN A 147 16.40 44.29 2.83
N SER A 148 17.48 44.18 3.60
CA SER A 148 18.82 43.90 3.03
C SER A 148 19.05 42.40 2.83
N ILE A 149 18.20 41.53 3.39
CA ILE A 149 18.29 40.08 3.22
C ILE A 149 17.69 39.67 1.88
N VAL A 150 18.46 38.94 1.08
CA VAL A 150 18.09 38.47 -0.25
C VAL A 150 17.90 36.96 -0.36
N GLY A 151 18.31 36.20 0.67
CA GLY A 151 18.24 34.74 0.62
C GLY A 151 18.34 34.05 1.97
N ILE A 152 17.93 32.78 1.99
CA ILE A 152 18.02 31.88 3.15
C ILE A 152 18.70 30.60 2.68
N SER A 153 19.76 30.17 3.35
CA SER A 153 20.48 28.93 3.02
C SER A 153 19.77 27.66 3.47
N ASP A 154 20.25 26.52 2.98
CA ASP A 154 19.77 25.21 3.41
C ASP A 154 19.89 25.05 4.94
N TYR A 155 18.87 24.46 5.56
CA TYR A 155 18.81 24.24 7.01
C TYR A 155 18.98 25.51 7.87
N ALA A 156 18.80 26.72 7.31
CA ALA A 156 19.05 27.97 8.03
C ALA A 156 18.32 28.06 9.37
N PHE A 157 17.06 27.63 9.44
CA PHE A 157 16.22 27.60 10.63
C PHE A 157 15.85 26.18 11.07
N ALA A 158 16.60 25.15 10.66
CA ALA A 158 16.30 23.77 11.03
C ALA A 158 16.14 23.61 12.55
N SER A 159 15.05 22.94 12.96
CA SER A 159 14.67 22.66 14.35
C SER A 159 14.51 23.90 15.25
N SER A 160 14.35 25.08 14.65
CA SER A 160 14.21 26.33 15.39
C SER A 160 12.91 26.41 16.19
N GLN A 161 12.97 27.09 17.35
CA GLN A 161 11.81 27.34 18.22
C GLN A 161 11.05 28.63 17.88
N ILE A 162 11.23 29.15 16.66
CA ILE A 162 10.51 30.33 16.18
C ILE A 162 9.00 30.04 16.07
N ASN A 163 8.19 30.96 16.58
CA ASN A 163 6.73 30.93 16.46
C ASN A 163 6.24 31.65 15.19
N LYS A 164 6.91 32.73 14.78
CA LYS A 164 6.51 33.57 13.66
C LYS A 164 7.72 34.19 12.98
N ILE A 165 7.74 34.15 11.66
CA ILE A 165 8.75 34.84 10.85
C ILE A 165 8.11 35.63 9.70
N ILE A 166 8.59 36.86 9.48
CA ILE A 166 8.17 37.72 8.37
C ILE A 166 9.35 37.90 7.43
N LEU A 167 9.22 37.39 6.20
CA LEU A 167 10.22 37.52 5.15
C LEU A 167 10.02 38.83 4.36
N PRO A 168 11.05 39.65 4.12
CA PRO A 168 10.97 40.82 3.27
C PRO A 168 10.82 40.42 1.79
N ASN A 169 10.27 41.32 0.98
CA ASN A 169 10.08 41.10 -0.46
C ASN A 169 11.40 41.06 -1.27
N THR A 170 12.53 41.34 -0.62
CA THR A 170 13.88 41.23 -1.19
C THR A 170 14.41 39.80 -1.21
N ILE A 171 13.77 38.86 -0.51
CA ILE A 171 14.17 37.45 -0.54
C ILE A 171 13.80 36.83 -1.90
N HIS A 172 14.83 36.46 -2.65
CA HIS A 172 14.74 35.85 -3.97
C HIS A 172 14.81 34.32 -3.93
N TYR A 173 15.41 33.73 -2.89
CA TYR A 173 15.49 32.27 -2.74
C TYR A 173 15.47 31.82 -1.27
N ILE A 174 14.98 30.59 -1.07
CA ILE A 174 15.05 29.83 0.18
C ILE A 174 15.74 28.50 -0.14
N GLY A 175 16.62 28.04 0.74
CA GLY A 175 17.34 26.77 0.61
C GLY A 175 16.55 25.55 1.06
N ASN A 176 16.98 24.36 0.64
CA ASN A 176 16.36 23.10 1.00
C ASN A 176 16.34 22.92 2.52
N SER A 177 15.25 22.36 3.04
CA SER A 177 15.07 22.12 4.49
C SER A 177 15.26 23.37 5.37
N ALA A 178 15.10 24.59 4.82
CA ALA A 178 15.39 25.82 5.57
C ALA A 178 14.63 25.93 6.91
N PHE A 179 13.38 25.45 6.99
CA PHE A 179 12.55 25.46 8.20
C PHE A 179 12.14 24.04 8.64
N ILE A 180 12.93 23.01 8.29
CA ILE A 180 12.66 21.63 8.73
C ILE A 180 12.53 21.56 10.26
N ASP A 181 11.57 20.79 10.76
CA ASP A 181 11.32 20.56 12.19
C ASP A 181 11.10 21.82 13.03
N CYS A 182 10.69 22.94 12.42
CA CYS A 182 10.23 24.14 13.13
C CYS A 182 8.84 23.91 13.76
N THR A 183 8.76 23.00 14.73
CA THR A 183 7.51 22.50 15.31
C THR A 183 6.68 23.58 16.04
N SER A 184 7.30 24.69 16.41
CA SER A 184 6.65 25.85 17.05
C SER A 184 6.14 26.91 16.05
N LEU A 185 6.52 26.83 14.77
CA LEU A 185 6.21 27.83 13.75
C LEU A 185 4.71 27.82 13.42
N THR A 186 4.01 28.89 13.80
CA THR A 186 2.56 29.03 13.61
C THR A 186 2.17 29.76 12.33
N SER A 187 3.00 30.71 11.89
CA SER A 187 2.76 31.52 10.70
C SER A 187 4.06 32.00 10.07
N ILE A 188 4.09 32.03 8.74
CA ILE A 188 5.15 32.61 7.93
C ILE A 188 4.54 33.40 6.78
N TYR A 189 5.07 34.60 6.53
CA TYR A 189 4.74 35.39 5.35
C TYR A 189 5.88 35.25 4.35
N LEU A 190 5.59 34.63 3.19
CA LEU A 190 6.57 34.45 2.11
C LEU A 190 6.76 35.74 1.31
N SER A 191 7.96 35.90 0.74
CA SER A 191 8.27 37.01 -0.16
C SER A 191 7.46 36.91 -1.46
N ASN A 192 6.88 38.03 -1.90
CA ASN A 192 6.15 38.10 -3.18
C ASN A 192 7.05 37.92 -4.42
N THR A 193 8.37 37.91 -4.26
CA THR A 193 9.34 37.66 -5.35
C THR A 193 9.87 36.23 -5.37
N LEU A 194 9.47 35.39 -4.40
CA LEU A 194 9.93 34.02 -4.28
C LEU A 194 9.36 33.15 -5.41
N LYS A 195 10.25 32.50 -6.15
CA LYS A 195 9.89 31.65 -7.30
C LYS A 195 9.71 30.17 -6.94
N ILE A 196 10.40 29.70 -5.91
CA ILE A 196 10.45 28.28 -5.55
C ILE A 196 10.31 28.13 -4.04
N ILE A 197 9.43 27.24 -3.60
CA ILE A 197 9.47 26.67 -2.26
C ILE A 197 10.27 25.37 -2.37
N PRO A 198 11.45 25.27 -1.76
CA PRO A 198 12.38 24.17 -2.01
C PRO A 198 11.97 22.87 -1.31
N GLU A 199 12.73 21.80 -1.57
CA GLU A 199 12.52 20.48 -0.96
C GLU A 199 12.57 20.54 0.57
N MET A 200 11.63 19.85 1.22
CA MET A 200 11.52 19.73 2.69
C MET A 200 11.48 21.08 3.44
N CYS A 201 11.19 22.20 2.76
CA CYS A 201 11.33 23.55 3.31
C CYS A 201 10.64 23.72 4.68
N PHE A 202 9.41 23.24 4.82
CA PHE A 202 8.59 23.27 6.04
C PHE A 202 8.24 21.86 6.52
N TYR A 203 9.09 20.88 6.24
CA TYR A 203 8.91 19.51 6.71
C TYR A 203 8.73 19.49 8.24
N ASN A 204 7.68 18.84 8.72
CA ASN A 204 7.34 18.66 10.13
C ASN A 204 7.10 19.98 10.91
N CYS A 205 6.67 21.06 10.22
CA CYS A 205 6.19 22.29 10.86
C CYS A 205 4.79 22.10 11.47
N CYS A 206 4.68 21.26 12.51
CA CYS A 206 3.40 20.78 13.05
C CYS A 206 2.46 21.86 13.61
N ALA A 207 2.96 23.06 13.93
CA ALA A 207 2.14 24.17 14.43
C ALA A 207 1.63 25.12 13.34
N LEU A 208 2.11 24.96 12.10
CA LEU A 208 1.86 25.91 11.01
C LEU A 208 0.39 25.83 10.59
N LYS A 209 -0.33 26.95 10.69
CA LYS A 209 -1.79 26.98 10.47
C LYS A 209 -2.20 27.39 9.07
N MET A 210 -1.52 28.38 8.51
CA MET A 210 -1.88 28.96 7.22
C MET A 210 -0.64 29.43 6.50
N ILE A 211 -0.68 29.36 5.17
CA ILE A 211 0.37 29.85 4.29
C ILE A 211 -0.28 30.56 3.11
N GLN A 212 0.27 31.71 2.76
CA GLN A 212 -0.05 32.41 1.53
C GLN A 212 1.08 32.17 0.53
N LEU A 213 0.76 31.52 -0.59
CA LEU A 213 1.67 31.32 -1.70
C LEU A 213 1.86 32.64 -2.48
N PRO A 214 3.09 32.97 -2.89
CA PRO A 214 3.36 34.20 -3.63
C PRO A 214 2.95 34.07 -5.10
N LEU A 215 2.49 35.17 -5.72
CA LEU A 215 2.05 35.20 -7.12
C LEU A 215 3.14 34.76 -8.12
N SER A 216 4.41 35.00 -7.78
CA SER A 216 5.58 34.64 -8.59
C SER A 216 5.98 33.17 -8.51
N LEU A 217 5.26 32.34 -7.74
CA LEU A 217 5.65 30.96 -7.49
C LEU A 217 5.53 30.10 -8.75
N ILE A 218 6.61 29.37 -9.05
CA ILE A 218 6.74 28.49 -10.23
C ILE A 218 6.83 27.02 -9.81
N ALA A 219 7.42 26.73 -8.64
CA ALA A 219 7.57 25.36 -8.17
C ALA A 219 7.45 25.21 -6.64
N ILE A 220 6.91 24.07 -6.22
CA ILE A 220 6.92 23.59 -4.83
C ILE A 220 7.69 22.26 -4.81
N GLY A 221 8.73 22.16 -3.98
CA GLY A 221 9.60 20.99 -3.91
C GLY A 221 8.96 19.80 -3.19
N SER A 222 9.61 18.65 -3.32
CA SER A 222 9.21 17.41 -2.65
C SER A 222 9.13 17.62 -1.14
N ASN A 223 8.11 17.02 -0.51
CA ASN A 223 7.94 17.03 0.94
C ASN A 223 7.91 18.44 1.58
N ALA A 224 7.67 19.51 0.80
CA ALA A 224 7.81 20.90 1.25
C ALA A 224 6.98 21.22 2.51
N PHE A 225 5.77 20.66 2.65
CA PHE A 225 4.88 20.82 3.80
C PHE A 225 4.51 19.46 4.42
N TYR A 226 5.38 18.46 4.25
CA TYR A 226 5.16 17.13 4.81
C TYR A 226 4.94 17.21 6.33
N ASN A 227 3.91 16.52 6.83
CA ASN A 227 3.54 16.48 8.25
C ASN A 227 3.25 17.85 8.88
N CYS A 228 2.74 18.82 8.11
CA CYS A 228 2.17 20.06 8.65
C CYS A 228 0.74 19.81 9.17
N ILE A 229 0.61 19.04 10.25
CA ILE A 229 -0.67 18.49 10.72
C ILE A 229 -1.73 19.53 11.09
N LYS A 230 -1.34 20.76 11.45
CA LYS A 230 -2.24 21.88 11.78
C LYS A 230 -2.49 22.85 10.62
N LEU A 231 -1.98 22.56 9.43
CA LEU A 231 -2.16 23.44 8.27
C LEU A 231 -3.61 23.34 7.80
N GLU A 232 -4.39 24.40 8.03
CA GLU A 232 -5.82 24.47 7.76
C GLU A 232 -6.10 24.93 6.32
N SER A 233 -5.29 25.87 5.80
CA SER A 233 -5.49 26.45 4.47
C SER A 233 -4.19 26.93 3.81
N ILE A 234 -4.11 26.75 2.50
CA ILE A 234 -3.09 27.33 1.63
C ILE A 234 -3.79 28.28 0.66
N SER A 235 -3.53 29.57 0.80
CA SER A 235 -4.14 30.65 0.02
C SER A 235 -3.15 31.26 -0.98
N GLY A 236 -3.64 32.11 -1.87
CA GLY A 236 -2.82 32.84 -2.84
C GLY A 236 -2.95 32.28 -4.26
N GLU A 237 -3.06 33.17 -5.23
CA GLU A 237 -3.15 32.78 -6.63
C GLU A 237 -1.75 32.47 -7.17
N VAL A 238 -1.58 31.27 -7.74
CA VAL A 238 -0.31 30.80 -8.34
C VAL A 238 -0.50 30.47 -9.82
N PRO A 239 -0.77 31.48 -10.69
CA PRO A 239 -1.07 31.27 -12.10
C PRO A 239 0.13 30.74 -12.90
N HIS A 240 1.35 30.91 -12.40
CA HIS A 240 2.59 30.48 -13.05
C HIS A 240 3.16 29.19 -12.45
N LEU A 241 2.41 28.47 -11.61
CA LEU A 241 2.86 27.20 -11.05
C LEU A 241 2.97 26.14 -12.14
N ILE A 242 4.16 25.57 -12.29
CA ILE A 242 4.50 24.54 -13.30
C ILE A 242 4.71 23.18 -12.64
N GLU A 243 5.26 23.15 -11.43
CA GLU A 243 5.70 21.92 -10.78
C GLU A 243 5.34 21.87 -9.29
N ILE A 244 4.90 20.69 -8.85
CA ILE A 244 4.79 20.33 -7.43
C ILE A 244 5.51 18.98 -7.27
N GLY A 245 6.36 18.89 -6.25
CA GLY A 245 7.13 17.68 -5.94
C GLY A 245 6.30 16.64 -5.16
N PRO A 246 6.68 15.36 -5.23
CA PRO A 246 6.02 14.29 -4.47
C PRO A 246 5.87 14.57 -2.98
N SER A 247 4.76 14.11 -2.40
CA SER A 247 4.47 14.23 -0.96
C SER A 247 4.49 15.67 -0.41
N ALA A 248 4.36 16.70 -1.26
CA ALA A 248 4.47 18.09 -0.83
C ALA A 248 3.50 18.47 0.30
N PHE A 249 2.29 17.88 0.34
CA PHE A 249 1.29 18.11 1.40
C PHE A 249 0.91 16.82 2.13
N TYR A 250 1.80 15.83 2.16
CA TYR A 250 1.55 14.57 2.85
C TYR A 250 1.28 14.80 4.35
N ASN A 251 0.26 14.13 4.89
CA ASN A 251 -0.12 14.18 6.30
C ASN A 251 -0.52 15.56 6.82
N CYS A 252 -1.10 16.41 5.96
CA CYS A 252 -1.72 17.68 6.36
C CYS A 252 -3.20 17.45 6.74
N HIS A 253 -3.46 16.80 7.88
CA HIS A 253 -4.81 16.33 8.25
C HIS A 253 -5.89 17.40 8.29
N LEU A 254 -5.57 18.62 8.73
CA LEU A 254 -6.51 19.74 8.81
C LEU A 254 -6.63 20.56 7.52
N LEU A 255 -5.86 20.21 6.46
CA LEU A 255 -5.87 20.98 5.23
C LEU A 255 -7.23 20.82 4.56
N SER A 256 -8.00 21.90 4.55
CA SER A 256 -9.37 21.94 4.05
C SER A 256 -9.50 22.71 2.73
N TYR A 257 -8.55 23.61 2.46
CA TYR A 257 -8.55 24.47 1.28
C TYR A 257 -7.13 24.67 0.74
N ILE A 258 -6.98 24.51 -0.58
CA ILE A 258 -5.78 24.87 -1.31
C ILE A 258 -6.14 25.63 -2.58
N ALA A 259 -5.60 26.85 -2.71
CA ALA A 259 -5.75 27.67 -3.90
C ALA A 259 -4.73 27.24 -4.98
N ILE A 260 -5.06 26.23 -5.79
CA ILE A 260 -4.36 25.98 -7.06
C ILE A 260 -5.15 26.67 -8.15
N SER A 261 -4.54 27.66 -8.83
CA SER A 261 -5.22 28.40 -9.89
C SER A 261 -5.61 27.46 -11.05
N THR A 262 -6.83 27.58 -11.54
CA THR A 262 -7.29 26.92 -12.78
C THR A 262 -6.44 27.31 -13.99
N SER A 263 -5.83 28.50 -13.97
CA SER A 263 -4.92 29.00 -15.01
C SER A 263 -3.48 28.52 -14.89
N SER A 264 -3.15 27.71 -13.88
CA SER A 264 -1.79 27.19 -13.73
C SER A 264 -1.37 26.33 -14.92
N SER A 265 -0.05 26.27 -15.17
CA SER A 265 0.53 25.45 -16.25
C SER A 265 0.90 24.05 -15.78
N LEU A 266 0.37 23.62 -14.63
CA LEU A 266 0.68 22.36 -13.98
C LEU A 266 0.29 21.18 -14.88
N LYS A 267 1.26 20.31 -15.18
CA LYS A 267 1.05 19.15 -16.07
C LYS A 267 0.67 17.87 -15.34
N GLN A 268 1.06 17.75 -14.07
CA GLN A 268 0.86 16.54 -13.30
C GLN A 268 0.64 16.81 -11.82
N LEU A 269 -0.07 15.89 -11.15
CA LEU A 269 -0.08 15.78 -9.70
C LEU A 269 0.83 14.61 -9.29
N PRO A 270 1.87 14.86 -8.48
CA PRO A 270 2.88 13.86 -8.14
C PRO A 270 2.38 12.83 -7.12
N GLN A 271 3.19 11.80 -6.89
CA GLN A 271 2.87 10.72 -5.96
C GLN A 271 2.66 11.26 -4.54
N ASN A 272 1.66 10.69 -3.85
CA ASN A 272 1.31 11.00 -2.47
C ASN A 272 1.01 12.50 -2.16
N LEU A 273 0.68 13.32 -3.17
CA LEU A 273 0.60 14.78 -3.02
C LEU A 273 -0.21 15.23 -1.80
N PHE A 274 -1.42 14.68 -1.64
CA PHE A 274 -2.37 14.99 -0.57
C PHE A 274 -2.69 13.78 0.31
N THR A 275 -1.82 12.76 0.35
CA THR A 275 -2.10 11.58 1.18
C THR A 275 -2.33 11.98 2.64
N ASN A 276 -3.37 11.42 3.28
CA ASN A 276 -3.82 11.76 4.65
C ASN A 276 -4.29 13.23 4.84
N CYS A 277 -4.71 13.93 3.78
CA CYS A 277 -5.40 15.23 3.91
C CYS A 277 -6.90 15.03 4.21
N ASN A 278 -7.22 14.54 5.41
CA ASN A 278 -8.56 14.08 5.77
C ASN A 278 -9.63 15.18 5.75
N SER A 279 -9.25 16.45 5.89
CA SER A 279 -10.18 17.59 5.88
C SER A 279 -10.36 18.20 4.48
N LEU A 280 -9.62 17.74 3.47
CA LEU A 280 -9.66 18.29 2.11
C LEU A 280 -10.94 17.85 1.41
N SER A 281 -11.99 18.65 1.55
CA SER A 281 -13.35 18.31 1.10
C SER A 281 -13.61 18.59 -0.38
N SER A 282 -12.93 19.60 -0.92
CA SER A 282 -13.03 19.99 -2.33
C SER A 282 -11.66 20.40 -2.87
N LEU A 283 -11.46 20.16 -4.15
CA LEU A 283 -10.25 20.55 -4.87
C LEU A 283 -10.60 20.87 -6.32
N ILE A 284 -10.07 21.98 -6.81
CA ILE A 284 -10.11 22.29 -8.24
C ILE A 284 -8.78 21.84 -8.84
N ILE A 285 -8.84 20.90 -9.79
CA ILE A 285 -7.68 20.43 -10.54
C ILE A 285 -7.58 21.25 -11.84
N PRO A 286 -6.44 21.89 -12.13
CA PRO A 286 -6.25 22.64 -13.38
C PRO A 286 -6.47 21.76 -14.62
N SER A 287 -7.11 22.30 -15.67
CA SER A 287 -7.41 21.55 -16.88
C SER A 287 -6.17 21.13 -17.69
N SER A 288 -5.01 21.75 -17.41
CA SER A 288 -3.72 21.42 -18.00
C SER A 288 -3.12 20.11 -17.48
N VAL A 289 -3.64 19.57 -16.36
CA VAL A 289 -3.16 18.34 -15.74
C VAL A 289 -3.56 17.14 -16.60
N SER A 290 -2.56 16.41 -17.09
CA SER A 290 -2.74 15.21 -17.91
C SER A 290 -2.38 13.91 -17.18
N PHE A 291 -1.81 14.01 -15.98
CA PHE A 291 -1.38 12.85 -15.19
C PHE A 291 -1.57 13.08 -13.70
N ILE A 292 -2.16 12.10 -13.01
CA ILE A 292 -2.30 12.09 -11.55
C ILE A 292 -1.64 10.80 -11.08
N SER A 293 -0.58 10.92 -10.28
CA SER A 293 0.25 9.79 -9.86
C SER A 293 -0.40 8.95 -8.76
N ASN A 294 0.23 7.82 -8.45
CA ASN A 294 -0.22 6.89 -7.40
C ASN A 294 -0.46 7.62 -6.06
N ASN A 295 -1.49 7.19 -5.33
CA ASN A 295 -1.80 7.64 -3.98
C ASN A 295 -2.01 9.17 -3.82
N ALA A 296 -2.13 9.93 -4.92
CA ALA A 296 -2.14 11.40 -4.88
C ALA A 296 -3.23 11.97 -3.94
N PHE A 297 -4.35 11.27 -3.79
CA PHE A 297 -5.46 11.62 -2.90
C PHE A 297 -5.80 10.53 -1.89
N GLU A 298 -4.89 9.59 -1.60
CA GLU A 298 -5.18 8.52 -0.64
C GLU A 298 -5.57 9.12 0.73
N LYS A 299 -6.66 8.62 1.35
CA LYS A 299 -7.18 9.08 2.65
C LYS A 299 -7.54 10.57 2.67
N CYS A 300 -7.95 11.15 1.54
CA CYS A 300 -8.48 12.51 1.49
C CYS A 300 -9.96 12.57 1.91
N GLY A 301 -10.37 13.75 2.40
CA GLY A 301 -11.77 14.06 2.76
C GLY A 301 -12.67 14.45 1.58
N ILE A 302 -12.25 14.20 0.34
CA ILE A 302 -12.91 14.72 -0.86
C ILE A 302 -14.32 14.14 -0.95
N ILE A 303 -15.31 15.01 -1.17
CA ILE A 303 -16.72 14.62 -1.28
C ILE A 303 -17.11 14.41 -2.74
N SER A 304 -16.78 15.37 -3.61
CA SER A 304 -16.99 15.30 -5.06
C SER A 304 -15.77 15.87 -5.78
N LEU A 305 -15.43 15.28 -6.93
CA LEU A 305 -14.28 15.72 -7.74
C LEU A 305 -14.53 15.58 -9.23
N ILE A 306 -14.21 16.64 -9.97
CA ILE A 306 -14.15 16.64 -11.42
C ILE A 306 -12.70 16.37 -11.84
N LEU A 307 -12.48 15.27 -12.56
CA LEU A 307 -11.17 14.93 -13.09
C LEU A 307 -10.85 15.74 -14.37
N PRO A 308 -9.59 16.13 -14.59
CA PRO A 308 -9.21 16.99 -15.71
C PRO A 308 -9.34 16.26 -17.06
N SER A 309 -9.70 17.00 -18.11
CA SER A 309 -10.10 16.44 -19.43
C SER A 309 -9.00 15.67 -20.17
N LEU A 310 -7.72 15.95 -19.89
CA LEU A 310 -6.56 15.33 -20.55
C LEU A 310 -6.11 14.02 -19.89
N LEU A 311 -6.79 13.55 -18.84
CA LEU A 311 -6.40 12.35 -18.11
C LEU A 311 -6.79 11.07 -18.89
N ASN A 312 -5.81 10.19 -19.11
CA ASN A 312 -6.00 8.93 -19.86
C ASN A 312 -6.17 7.69 -18.97
N SER A 313 -5.79 7.78 -17.69
CA SER A 313 -5.86 6.67 -16.73
C SER A 313 -5.91 7.18 -15.29
N ILE A 314 -6.50 6.37 -14.39
CA ILE A 314 -6.39 6.58 -12.94
C ILE A 314 -5.36 5.60 -12.39
N GLN A 315 -4.38 6.13 -11.67
CA GLN A 315 -3.27 5.34 -11.15
C GLN A 315 -3.66 4.54 -9.88
N PRO A 316 -2.86 3.52 -9.49
CA PRO A 316 -3.11 2.75 -8.28
C PRO A 316 -3.25 3.62 -7.02
N TYR A 317 -4.18 3.23 -6.14
CA TYR A 317 -4.48 3.86 -4.86
C TYR A 317 -4.85 5.36 -4.91
N THR A 318 -5.09 5.95 -6.10
CA THR A 318 -5.28 7.40 -6.26
C THR A 318 -6.31 7.98 -5.30
N PHE A 319 -7.46 7.33 -5.13
CA PHE A 319 -8.55 7.70 -4.20
C PHE A 319 -8.79 6.63 -3.12
N SER A 320 -7.79 5.80 -2.82
CA SER A 320 -7.92 4.77 -1.79
C SER A 320 -8.23 5.41 -0.44
N ASN A 321 -9.17 4.83 0.32
CA ASN A 321 -9.65 5.32 1.61
C ASN A 321 -10.19 6.76 1.61
N CYS A 322 -10.63 7.28 0.46
CA CYS A 322 -11.44 8.50 0.42
C CYS A 322 -12.86 8.20 0.93
N SER A 323 -13.00 8.00 2.24
CA SER A 323 -14.23 7.52 2.87
C SER A 323 -15.40 8.50 2.76
N SER A 324 -15.13 9.77 2.43
CA SER A 324 -16.15 10.80 2.21
C SER A 324 -16.57 10.95 0.74
N LEU A 325 -15.94 10.24 -0.19
CA LEU A 325 -16.19 10.39 -1.63
C LEU A 325 -17.58 9.83 -1.98
N GLU A 326 -18.45 10.71 -2.46
CA GLU A 326 -19.83 10.42 -2.87
C GLU A 326 -19.97 10.45 -4.40
N GLU A 327 -19.20 11.30 -5.09
CA GLU A 327 -19.28 11.47 -6.54
C GLU A 327 -17.89 11.67 -7.16
N ILE A 328 -17.68 11.09 -8.34
CA ILE A 328 -16.53 11.41 -9.19
C ILE A 328 -16.96 11.53 -10.64
N ILE A 329 -16.55 12.64 -11.28
CA ILE A 329 -16.87 12.92 -12.68
C ILE A 329 -15.61 12.65 -13.51
N PHE A 330 -15.68 11.60 -14.33
CA PHE A 330 -14.59 11.17 -15.20
C PHE A 330 -14.57 11.94 -16.53
N PRO A 331 -13.38 12.19 -17.12
CA PRO A 331 -13.28 12.64 -18.49
C PRO A 331 -13.46 11.46 -19.46
N SER A 332 -13.73 11.76 -20.73
CA SER A 332 -14.03 10.75 -21.76
C SER A 332 -12.83 9.89 -22.18
N LEU A 333 -11.60 10.33 -21.91
CA LEU A 333 -10.37 9.67 -22.36
C LEU A 333 -9.85 8.55 -21.43
N ILE A 334 -10.49 8.31 -20.28
CA ILE A 334 -10.02 7.29 -19.33
C ILE A 334 -10.16 5.89 -19.92
N THR A 335 -9.03 5.21 -20.10
CA THR A 335 -8.98 3.84 -20.61
C THR A 335 -8.77 2.81 -19.52
N SER A 336 -8.12 3.16 -18.41
CA SER A 336 -7.82 2.24 -17.31
C SER A 336 -7.97 2.88 -15.93
N ILE A 337 -8.38 2.05 -14.97
CA ILE A 337 -8.46 2.41 -13.55
C ILE A 337 -7.60 1.40 -12.78
N GLY A 338 -6.59 1.92 -12.09
CA GLY A 338 -5.56 1.13 -11.42
C GLY A 338 -6.03 0.36 -10.18
N ASP A 339 -5.09 -0.39 -9.62
CA ASP A 339 -5.29 -1.23 -8.45
C ASP A 339 -5.70 -0.38 -7.23
N PHE A 340 -6.75 -0.81 -6.53
CA PHE A 340 -7.27 -0.18 -5.32
C PHE A 340 -7.60 1.32 -5.46
N ALA A 341 -7.81 1.81 -6.69
CA ALA A 341 -7.99 3.23 -6.97
C ALA A 341 -9.14 3.87 -6.17
N PHE A 342 -10.24 3.13 -5.93
CA PHE A 342 -11.39 3.55 -5.13
C PHE A 342 -11.63 2.63 -3.93
N SER A 343 -10.61 1.90 -3.49
CA SER A 343 -10.72 1.00 -2.32
C SER A 343 -11.18 1.78 -1.10
N ASN A 344 -12.08 1.23 -0.29
CA ASN A 344 -12.62 1.86 0.94
C ASN A 344 -13.28 3.24 0.71
N CYS A 345 -13.82 3.50 -0.49
CA CYS A 345 -14.70 4.66 -0.73
C CYS A 345 -16.11 4.35 -0.21
N ILE A 346 -16.26 4.25 1.11
CA ILE A 346 -17.45 3.67 1.76
C ILE A 346 -18.75 4.43 1.52
N LYS A 347 -18.70 5.70 1.10
CA LYS A 347 -19.89 6.52 0.77
C LYS A 347 -20.23 6.56 -0.72
N LEU A 348 -19.39 5.98 -1.58
CA LEU A 348 -19.60 6.00 -3.03
C LEU A 348 -20.78 5.10 -3.40
N ASN A 349 -21.96 5.70 -3.62
CA ASN A 349 -23.21 4.99 -3.87
C ASN A 349 -23.36 4.54 -5.33
N THR A 350 -22.95 5.40 -6.27
CA THR A 350 -23.02 5.14 -7.71
C THR A 350 -21.75 5.62 -8.37
N ILE A 351 -21.34 4.97 -9.46
CA ILE A 351 -20.22 5.45 -10.26
C ILE A 351 -20.47 5.18 -11.74
N ASN A 352 -20.35 6.24 -12.55
CA ASN A 352 -20.56 6.19 -13.99
C ASN A 352 -19.20 6.10 -14.70
N LEU A 353 -18.82 4.90 -15.12
CA LEU A 353 -17.57 4.68 -15.83
C LEU A 353 -17.67 5.15 -17.29
N PRO A 354 -16.66 5.87 -17.83
CA PRO A 354 -16.60 6.20 -19.25
C PRO A 354 -16.65 4.97 -20.14
N SER A 355 -17.26 5.09 -21.33
CA SER A 355 -17.40 3.98 -22.28
C SER A 355 -16.06 3.43 -22.80
N SER A 356 -14.99 4.24 -22.69
CA SER A 356 -13.61 3.94 -23.09
C SER A 356 -12.84 3.08 -22.09
N VAL A 357 -13.34 2.91 -20.85
CA VAL A 357 -12.67 2.11 -19.82
C VAL A 357 -12.64 0.64 -20.24
N ASN A 358 -11.44 0.09 -20.37
CA ASN A 358 -11.19 -1.28 -20.80
C ASN A 358 -10.51 -2.15 -19.72
N VAL A 359 -9.94 -1.56 -18.66
CA VAL A 359 -9.27 -2.27 -17.58
C VAL A 359 -9.68 -1.71 -16.22
N LEU A 360 -10.14 -2.61 -15.33
CA LEU A 360 -10.25 -2.39 -13.89
C LEU A 360 -9.19 -3.22 -13.16
N GLY A 361 -8.37 -2.55 -12.36
CA GLY A 361 -7.31 -3.13 -11.55
C GLY A 361 -7.77 -4.05 -10.41
N ILE A 362 -6.81 -4.58 -9.68
CA ILE A 362 -7.02 -5.40 -8.47
C ILE A 362 -7.69 -4.52 -7.41
N GLY A 363 -8.80 -4.98 -6.85
CA GLY A 363 -9.45 -4.30 -5.73
C GLY A 363 -9.93 -2.88 -6.02
N THR A 364 -10.15 -2.51 -7.29
CA THR A 364 -10.51 -1.13 -7.67
C THR A 364 -11.65 -0.55 -6.84
N PHE A 365 -12.70 -1.34 -6.56
CA PHE A 365 -13.84 -0.99 -5.69
C PHE A 365 -13.90 -1.87 -4.44
N PHE A 366 -12.76 -2.36 -3.95
CA PHE A 366 -12.69 -3.15 -2.73
C PHE A 366 -13.32 -2.37 -1.56
N HIS A 367 -14.25 -3.00 -0.83
CA HIS A 367 -14.89 -2.42 0.35
C HIS A 367 -15.63 -1.09 0.07
N CYS A 368 -16.19 -0.92 -1.13
CA CYS A 368 -17.16 0.13 -1.45
C CYS A 368 -18.58 -0.27 -0.98
N ILE A 369 -18.78 -0.31 0.33
CA ILE A 369 -19.98 -0.90 0.96
C ILE A 369 -21.30 -0.24 0.56
N SER A 370 -21.28 1.06 0.20
CA SER A 370 -22.49 1.78 -0.20
C SER A 370 -22.84 1.65 -1.69
N LEU A 371 -21.98 1.01 -2.51
CA LEU A 371 -22.18 0.92 -3.95
C LEU A 371 -23.40 0.04 -4.26
N THR A 372 -24.51 0.65 -4.68
CA THR A 372 -25.77 -0.05 -4.94
C THR A 372 -25.89 -0.54 -6.38
N SER A 373 -25.32 0.21 -7.33
CA SER A 373 -25.36 -0.11 -8.75
C SER A 373 -24.10 0.33 -9.47
N LEU A 374 -23.69 -0.46 -10.46
CA LEU A 374 -22.57 -0.17 -11.35
C LEU A 374 -22.82 -0.79 -12.71
N GLN A 375 -22.85 0.04 -13.74
CA GLN A 375 -22.87 -0.42 -15.13
C GLN A 375 -21.45 -0.51 -15.66
N LEU A 376 -21.04 -1.71 -16.06
CA LEU A 376 -19.73 -1.96 -16.65
C LEU A 376 -19.75 -1.59 -18.15
N PRO A 377 -18.81 -0.76 -18.63
CA PRO A 377 -18.64 -0.50 -20.06
C PRO A 377 -18.42 -1.76 -20.87
N LYS A 378 -18.97 -1.80 -22.09
CA LYS A 378 -18.81 -2.93 -23.02
C LYS A 378 -17.35 -3.17 -23.42
N ALA A 379 -16.50 -2.15 -23.32
CA ALA A 379 -15.08 -2.22 -23.67
C ALA A 379 -14.19 -2.93 -22.63
N ILE A 380 -14.71 -3.27 -21.44
CA ILE A 380 -13.91 -3.94 -20.39
C ILE A 380 -13.40 -5.30 -20.88
N THR A 381 -12.09 -5.48 -20.85
CA THR A 381 -11.37 -6.71 -21.19
C THR A 381 -10.70 -7.37 -19.99
N SER A 382 -10.50 -6.63 -18.89
CA SER A 382 -9.93 -7.15 -17.65
C SER A 382 -10.60 -6.53 -16.42
N ILE A 383 -10.99 -7.40 -15.49
CA ILE A 383 -11.40 -7.07 -14.13
C ILE A 383 -10.41 -7.74 -13.18
N GLY A 384 -9.85 -7.00 -12.23
CA GLY A 384 -8.87 -7.48 -11.26
C GLY A 384 -9.43 -8.47 -10.24
N LYS A 385 -8.51 -9.14 -9.53
CA LYS A 385 -8.84 -9.89 -8.30
C LYS A 385 -9.47 -8.91 -7.29
N LEU A 386 -10.42 -9.35 -6.47
CA LEU A 386 -11.03 -8.51 -5.41
C LEU A 386 -11.76 -7.25 -5.91
N CYS A 387 -11.96 -7.06 -7.21
CA CYS A 387 -12.40 -5.78 -7.78
C CYS A 387 -13.67 -5.21 -7.13
N PHE A 388 -14.66 -6.06 -6.81
CA PHE A 388 -15.91 -5.68 -6.15
C PHE A 388 -16.08 -6.40 -4.80
N SER A 389 -15.00 -6.93 -4.22
CA SER A 389 -15.07 -7.62 -2.94
C SER A 389 -15.59 -6.66 -1.87
N GLU A 390 -16.50 -7.11 -1.02
CA GLU A 390 -17.14 -6.32 0.04
C GLU A 390 -17.96 -5.12 -0.48
N CYS A 391 -18.41 -5.14 -1.74
CA CYS A 391 -19.47 -4.27 -2.22
C CYS A 391 -20.83 -4.81 -1.72
N CYS A 392 -21.10 -4.66 -0.42
CA CYS A 392 -22.19 -5.37 0.25
C CYS A 392 -23.58 -5.03 -0.30
N LEU A 393 -23.83 -3.77 -0.71
CA LEU A 393 -25.16 -3.33 -1.19
C LEU A 393 -25.38 -3.49 -2.71
N LEU A 394 -24.41 -4.02 -3.45
CA LEU A 394 -24.56 -4.23 -4.89
C LEU A 394 -25.60 -5.32 -5.14
N THR A 395 -26.67 -5.02 -5.91
CA THR A 395 -27.79 -5.97 -6.06
C THR A 395 -27.70 -6.85 -7.31
N SER A 396 -27.05 -6.36 -8.37
CA SER A 396 -26.88 -7.11 -9.61
C SER A 396 -25.64 -6.66 -10.38
N MET A 397 -25.12 -7.56 -11.23
CA MET A 397 -24.03 -7.22 -12.14
C MET A 397 -24.15 -7.96 -13.47
N SER A 398 -23.82 -7.27 -14.56
CA SER A 398 -23.65 -7.88 -15.88
C SER A 398 -22.19 -7.84 -16.29
N ILE A 399 -21.59 -9.01 -16.53
CA ILE A 399 -20.20 -9.11 -16.98
C ILE A 399 -20.14 -8.88 -18.50
N PRO A 400 -19.27 -7.98 -19.00
CA PRO A 400 -19.14 -7.70 -20.44
C PRO A 400 -18.71 -8.90 -21.27
N SER A 401 -19.22 -8.99 -22.51
CA SER A 401 -19.03 -10.15 -23.41
C SER A 401 -17.58 -10.41 -23.82
N SER A 402 -16.73 -9.39 -23.78
CA SER A 402 -15.29 -9.44 -24.05
C SER A 402 -14.47 -10.21 -23.00
N MET A 403 -15.03 -10.46 -21.81
CA MET A 403 -14.32 -11.10 -20.71
C MET A 403 -14.14 -12.61 -20.93
N SER A 404 -12.91 -13.11 -20.77
CA SER A 404 -12.61 -14.55 -20.90
C SER A 404 -12.50 -15.31 -19.57
N LYS A 405 -12.34 -14.61 -18.44
CA LYS A 405 -12.13 -15.19 -17.12
C LYS A 405 -12.64 -14.24 -16.04
N LEU A 406 -13.23 -14.79 -14.96
CA LEU A 406 -13.40 -14.08 -13.71
C LEU A 406 -12.26 -14.43 -12.76
N LYS A 407 -11.60 -13.42 -12.19
CA LYS A 407 -10.48 -13.62 -11.26
C LYS A 407 -11.00 -14.00 -9.86
N SER A 408 -10.09 -14.43 -9.00
CA SER A 408 -10.45 -14.88 -7.65
C SER A 408 -11.05 -13.72 -6.83
N SER A 409 -12.02 -14.06 -5.99
CA SER A 409 -12.65 -13.13 -5.04
C SER A 409 -13.25 -11.86 -5.66
N THR A 410 -13.58 -11.86 -6.96
CA THR A 410 -14.09 -10.65 -7.63
C THR A 410 -15.36 -10.11 -6.97
N PHE A 411 -16.24 -10.96 -6.45
CA PHE A 411 -17.49 -10.63 -5.73
C PHE A 411 -17.55 -11.25 -4.33
N LEU A 412 -16.40 -11.47 -3.69
CA LEU A 412 -16.34 -11.99 -2.32
C LEU A 412 -17.11 -11.05 -1.37
N ASN A 413 -17.95 -11.60 -0.49
CA ASN A 413 -18.76 -10.84 0.48
C ASN A 413 -19.70 -9.79 -0.17
N CYS A 414 -20.13 -10.00 -1.42
CA CYS A 414 -21.22 -9.22 -2.02
C CYS A 414 -22.59 -9.74 -1.57
N GLU A 415 -22.94 -9.49 -0.31
CA GLU A 415 -24.06 -10.13 0.39
C GLU A 415 -25.43 -9.90 -0.28
N TYR A 416 -25.68 -8.73 -0.88
CA TYR A 416 -26.97 -8.39 -1.48
C TYR A 416 -27.09 -8.67 -2.97
N ILE A 417 -26.08 -9.28 -3.60
CA ILE A 417 -26.18 -9.65 -5.02
C ILE A 417 -27.23 -10.75 -5.18
N ILE A 418 -28.29 -10.44 -5.91
CA ILE A 418 -29.37 -11.37 -6.25
C ILE A 418 -29.07 -12.09 -7.58
N GLN A 419 -28.41 -11.38 -8.52
CA GLN A 419 -28.18 -11.87 -9.88
C GLN A 419 -26.84 -11.39 -10.45
N ILE A 420 -26.09 -12.33 -11.03
CA ILE A 420 -24.92 -12.03 -11.86
C ILE A 420 -25.11 -12.67 -13.23
N ASN A 421 -25.07 -11.85 -14.28
CA ASN A 421 -25.17 -12.29 -15.66
C ASN A 421 -23.76 -12.47 -16.23
N LEU A 422 -23.38 -13.73 -16.48
CA LEU A 422 -22.15 -14.06 -17.21
C LEU A 422 -22.43 -14.15 -18.71
N PRO A 423 -21.49 -13.72 -19.58
CA PRO A 423 -21.64 -13.89 -21.01
C PRO A 423 -21.49 -15.37 -21.40
N SER A 424 -22.46 -15.89 -22.14
CA SER A 424 -22.63 -17.33 -22.39
C SER A 424 -21.50 -18.01 -23.20
N PHE A 425 -20.68 -17.23 -23.92
CA PHE A 425 -19.74 -17.77 -24.92
C PHE A 425 -18.26 -17.44 -24.67
N SER A 426 -17.93 -16.63 -23.65
CA SER A 426 -16.56 -16.12 -23.49
C SER A 426 -15.86 -16.55 -22.19
N ILE A 427 -16.59 -16.71 -21.08
CA ILE A 427 -15.99 -17.09 -19.79
C ILE A 427 -15.54 -18.56 -19.81
N LYS A 428 -14.22 -18.78 -19.69
CA LYS A 428 -13.60 -20.11 -19.64
C LYS A 428 -13.26 -20.57 -18.22
N LYS A 429 -13.05 -19.63 -17.29
CA LYS A 429 -12.62 -19.91 -15.92
C LYS A 429 -13.26 -18.95 -14.92
N ILE A 430 -13.65 -19.49 -13.77
CA ILE A 430 -14.12 -18.74 -12.59
C ILE A 430 -13.09 -18.96 -11.46
N GLY A 431 -12.53 -17.88 -10.93
CA GLY A 431 -11.50 -17.91 -9.89
C GLY A 431 -12.00 -18.39 -8.53
N SER A 432 -11.08 -18.72 -7.61
CA SER A 432 -11.44 -19.17 -6.25
C SER A 432 -12.23 -18.08 -5.52
N CYS A 433 -13.16 -18.47 -4.64
CA CYS A 433 -13.93 -17.56 -3.79
C CYS A 433 -14.70 -16.48 -4.59
N CYS A 434 -14.95 -16.67 -5.90
CA CYS A 434 -15.42 -15.58 -6.76
C CYS A 434 -16.76 -15.00 -6.29
N PHE A 435 -17.67 -15.84 -5.80
CA PHE A 435 -18.99 -15.47 -5.27
C PHE A 435 -19.15 -15.95 -3.81
N GLU A 436 -18.04 -16.10 -3.09
CA GLU A 436 -18.11 -16.52 -1.69
C GLU A 436 -18.86 -15.46 -0.86
N ASN A 437 -19.78 -15.92 -0.01
CA ASN A 437 -20.70 -15.10 0.80
C ASN A 437 -21.59 -14.15 -0.02
N CYS A 438 -21.91 -14.46 -1.28
CA CYS A 438 -23.04 -13.85 -2.00
C CYS A 438 -24.37 -14.39 -1.46
N SER A 439 -24.72 -14.03 -0.23
CA SER A 439 -25.79 -14.66 0.55
C SER A 439 -27.20 -14.47 -0.03
N ALA A 440 -27.44 -13.41 -0.82
CA ALA A 440 -28.71 -13.18 -1.52
C ALA A 440 -28.83 -13.87 -2.89
N LEU A 441 -27.76 -14.51 -3.40
CA LEU A 441 -27.75 -15.12 -4.74
C LEU A 441 -28.66 -16.36 -4.76
N ARG A 442 -29.73 -16.30 -5.56
CA ARG A 442 -30.77 -17.37 -5.58
C ARG A 442 -30.53 -18.47 -6.59
N SER A 443 -29.99 -18.09 -7.75
CA SER A 443 -29.74 -19.01 -8.86
C SER A 443 -28.51 -18.58 -9.64
N PHE A 444 -27.74 -19.53 -10.16
CA PHE A 444 -26.57 -19.23 -10.97
C PHE A 444 -26.46 -20.16 -12.18
N PHE A 445 -26.21 -19.58 -13.36
CA PHE A 445 -25.98 -20.31 -14.60
C PHE A 445 -24.51 -20.23 -14.98
N ILE A 446 -23.79 -21.35 -14.87
CA ILE A 446 -22.39 -21.42 -15.29
C ILE A 446 -22.37 -21.64 -16.82
N PRO A 447 -21.70 -20.77 -17.61
CA PRO A 447 -21.64 -20.92 -19.06
C PRO A 447 -21.04 -22.26 -19.51
N LEU A 448 -21.54 -22.81 -20.62
CA LEU A 448 -21.06 -24.08 -21.21
C LEU A 448 -19.55 -24.05 -21.55
N THR A 449 -18.98 -22.86 -21.74
CA THR A 449 -17.56 -22.65 -22.03
C THR A 449 -16.63 -22.84 -20.81
N VAL A 450 -17.18 -22.95 -19.60
CA VAL A 450 -16.38 -23.14 -18.38
C VAL A 450 -15.96 -24.60 -18.24
N THR A 451 -14.66 -24.88 -18.31
CA THR A 451 -14.13 -26.25 -18.19
C THR A 451 -13.61 -26.59 -16.79
N SER A 452 -13.44 -25.59 -15.92
CA SER A 452 -12.92 -25.78 -14.57
C SER A 452 -13.49 -24.75 -13.60
N LEU A 453 -13.91 -25.22 -12.42
CA LEU A 453 -14.26 -24.40 -11.26
C LEU A 453 -13.14 -24.45 -10.24
N ASN A 454 -12.94 -23.36 -9.49
CA ASN A 454 -11.97 -23.29 -8.40
C ASN A 454 -12.65 -23.44 -7.04
N LYS A 455 -11.84 -23.55 -5.97
CA LYS A 455 -12.30 -23.74 -4.60
C LYS A 455 -13.19 -22.58 -4.13
N ASN A 456 -14.16 -22.88 -3.25
CA ASN A 456 -15.00 -21.90 -2.55
C ASN A 456 -15.88 -21.00 -3.45
N VAL A 457 -16.09 -21.31 -4.74
CA VAL A 457 -16.74 -20.37 -5.67
C VAL A 457 -18.13 -19.92 -5.18
N PHE A 458 -18.93 -20.80 -4.60
CA PHE A 458 -20.26 -20.48 -4.03
C PHE A 458 -20.34 -20.73 -2.52
N SER A 459 -19.19 -20.81 -1.82
CA SER A 459 -19.16 -20.96 -0.37
C SER A 459 -19.97 -19.84 0.30
N GLY A 460 -20.82 -20.15 1.27
CA GLY A 460 -21.65 -19.18 1.99
C GLY A 460 -22.76 -18.52 1.16
N CYS A 461 -23.06 -19.00 -0.06
CA CYS A 461 -24.24 -18.54 -0.83
C CYS A 461 -25.52 -19.12 -0.21
N THR A 462 -25.92 -18.62 0.96
CA THR A 462 -26.96 -19.23 1.79
C THR A 462 -28.32 -19.30 1.09
N SER A 463 -28.71 -18.31 0.29
CA SER A 463 -29.99 -18.31 -0.46
C SER A 463 -29.98 -19.10 -1.77
N LEU A 464 -28.87 -19.77 -2.11
CA LEU A 464 -28.71 -20.44 -3.40
C LEU A 464 -29.59 -21.69 -3.48
N THR A 465 -30.54 -21.68 -4.41
CA THR A 465 -31.51 -22.78 -4.60
C THR A 465 -31.23 -23.61 -5.86
N TYR A 466 -30.53 -23.04 -6.84
CA TYR A 466 -30.27 -23.68 -8.12
C TYR A 466 -28.92 -23.25 -8.70
N VAL A 467 -28.13 -24.21 -9.18
CA VAL A 467 -26.93 -23.96 -9.97
C VAL A 467 -26.91 -24.90 -11.15
N ASN A 468 -26.78 -24.36 -12.36
CA ASN A 468 -26.50 -25.16 -13.55
C ASN A 468 -24.99 -25.42 -13.64
N ILE A 469 -24.59 -26.68 -13.52
CA ILE A 469 -23.21 -27.12 -13.77
C ILE A 469 -23.15 -27.70 -15.19
N PRO A 470 -22.35 -27.14 -16.11
CA PRO A 470 -22.27 -27.63 -17.48
C PRO A 470 -21.50 -28.96 -17.55
N SER A 471 -21.79 -29.77 -18.57
CA SER A 471 -21.13 -31.06 -18.79
C SER A 471 -19.63 -30.98 -19.09
N THR A 472 -19.12 -29.77 -19.37
CA THR A 472 -17.72 -29.47 -19.60
C THR A 472 -16.89 -29.44 -18.32
N VAL A 473 -17.52 -29.35 -17.14
CA VAL A 473 -16.83 -29.44 -15.84
C VAL A 473 -16.62 -30.92 -15.47
N LEU A 474 -15.37 -31.28 -15.16
CA LEU A 474 -14.95 -32.66 -14.87
C LEU A 474 -14.71 -32.94 -13.37
N SER A 475 -14.71 -31.91 -12.52
CA SER A 475 -14.52 -32.03 -11.07
C SER A 475 -15.26 -30.95 -10.31
N LEU A 476 -15.73 -31.29 -9.11
CA LEU A 476 -16.25 -30.32 -8.14
C LEU A 476 -15.14 -30.05 -7.10
N PRO A 477 -14.55 -28.84 -7.03
CA PRO A 477 -13.46 -28.53 -6.13
C PRO A 477 -13.89 -28.44 -4.66
N ASP A 478 -12.90 -28.33 -3.77
CA ASP A 478 -13.13 -28.18 -2.32
C ASP A 478 -14.02 -26.96 -2.00
N HIS A 479 -14.89 -27.12 -1.01
CA HIS A 479 -15.77 -26.08 -0.47
C HIS A 479 -16.70 -25.41 -1.51
N LEU A 480 -16.93 -26.03 -2.69
CA LEU A 480 -17.65 -25.39 -3.80
C LEU A 480 -19.02 -24.82 -3.39
N PHE A 481 -19.80 -25.59 -2.65
CA PHE A 481 -21.14 -25.24 -2.14
C PHE A 481 -21.20 -25.28 -0.62
N GLU A 482 -20.08 -25.05 0.08
CA GLU A 482 -20.09 -25.01 1.54
C GLU A 482 -21.10 -23.98 2.05
N ASN A 483 -21.92 -24.34 3.03
CA ASN A 483 -22.97 -23.52 3.63
C ASN A 483 -24.01 -22.95 2.64
N CYS A 484 -24.23 -23.61 1.50
CA CYS A 484 -25.37 -23.35 0.61
C CYS A 484 -26.67 -23.90 1.22
N CYS A 485 -27.11 -23.29 2.33
CA CYS A 485 -28.13 -23.86 3.21
C CYS A 485 -29.46 -24.15 2.51
N PHE A 486 -29.87 -23.37 1.50
CA PHE A 486 -31.15 -23.52 0.80
C PHE A 486 -31.09 -24.38 -0.48
N LEU A 487 -29.94 -24.98 -0.80
CA LEU A 487 -29.79 -25.85 -1.97
C LEU A 487 -30.53 -27.18 -1.74
N LYS A 488 -31.71 -27.34 -2.36
CA LYS A 488 -32.59 -28.51 -2.16
C LYS A 488 -32.21 -29.72 -3.01
N LYS A 489 -31.87 -29.47 -4.27
CA LYS A 489 -31.48 -30.46 -5.29
C LYS A 489 -30.39 -29.82 -6.14
N ILE A 490 -29.44 -30.64 -6.57
CA ILE A 490 -28.44 -30.26 -7.55
C ILE A 490 -28.29 -31.38 -8.57
N GLU A 491 -28.20 -31.00 -9.84
CA GLU A 491 -27.98 -31.95 -10.94
C GLU A 491 -26.49 -31.95 -11.27
N ILE A 492 -25.85 -33.09 -11.04
CA ILE A 492 -24.41 -33.26 -11.26
C ILE A 492 -24.20 -33.95 -12.62
N PRO A 493 -23.42 -33.36 -13.54
CA PRO A 493 -23.12 -33.99 -14.82
C PRO A 493 -22.45 -35.36 -14.66
N THR A 494 -22.76 -36.28 -15.57
CA THR A 494 -22.23 -37.66 -15.54
C THR A 494 -20.71 -37.74 -15.74
N GLY A 495 -20.10 -36.72 -16.37
CA GLY A 495 -18.66 -36.63 -16.61
C GLY A 495 -17.81 -36.24 -15.38
N ILE A 496 -18.43 -35.97 -14.23
CA ILE A 496 -17.70 -35.60 -13.00
C ILE A 496 -16.93 -36.80 -12.44
N THR A 497 -15.63 -36.61 -12.27
CA THR A 497 -14.68 -37.64 -11.81
C THR A 497 -14.29 -37.51 -10.33
N SER A 498 -14.48 -36.33 -9.73
CA SER A 498 -14.13 -36.08 -8.33
C SER A 498 -15.00 -35.03 -7.66
N ILE A 499 -15.18 -35.21 -6.35
CA ILE A 499 -15.90 -34.28 -5.44
C ILE A 499 -14.95 -33.93 -4.29
N GLY A 500 -14.60 -32.65 -4.19
CA GLY A 500 -13.64 -32.11 -3.23
C GLY A 500 -14.13 -32.12 -1.79
N THR A 501 -13.17 -31.88 -0.89
CA THR A 501 -13.38 -31.83 0.56
C THR A 501 -14.39 -30.74 0.91
N ARG A 502 -15.33 -31.02 1.82
CA ARG A 502 -16.39 -30.07 2.25
C ARG A 502 -17.27 -29.50 1.12
N CYS A 503 -17.31 -30.13 -0.06
CA CYS A 503 -18.03 -29.61 -1.23
C CYS A 503 -19.51 -29.26 -0.94
N PHE A 504 -20.21 -30.05 -0.14
CA PHE A 504 -21.59 -29.81 0.30
C PHE A 504 -21.72 -29.69 1.83
N PHE A 505 -20.64 -29.29 2.51
CA PHE A 505 -20.67 -29.04 3.96
C PHE A 505 -21.77 -28.04 4.29
N GLY A 506 -22.64 -28.33 5.26
CA GLY A 506 -23.68 -27.40 5.71
C GLY A 506 -24.82 -27.16 4.72
N CYS A 507 -24.95 -27.95 3.65
CA CYS A 507 -26.10 -27.91 2.74
C CYS A 507 -27.37 -28.48 3.41
N ALA A 508 -27.89 -27.77 4.41
CA ALA A 508 -28.90 -28.25 5.35
C ALA A 508 -30.22 -28.68 4.70
N HIS A 509 -30.61 -28.05 3.57
CA HIS A 509 -31.85 -28.38 2.87
C HIS A 509 -31.67 -29.38 1.71
N LEU A 510 -30.47 -29.94 1.50
CA LEU A 510 -30.24 -30.91 0.43
C LEU A 510 -31.00 -32.21 0.73
N ILE A 511 -32.04 -32.51 -0.06
CA ILE A 511 -32.97 -33.62 0.20
C ILE A 511 -32.44 -34.94 -0.37
N SER A 512 -31.81 -34.86 -1.54
CA SER A 512 -31.32 -36.01 -2.30
C SER A 512 -30.08 -35.60 -3.08
N PHE A 513 -29.14 -36.53 -3.22
CA PHE A 513 -27.94 -36.36 -4.02
C PHE A 513 -27.65 -37.64 -4.80
N GLN A 514 -27.41 -37.52 -6.11
CA GLN A 514 -26.97 -38.63 -6.94
C GLN A 514 -25.47 -38.53 -7.17
N ILE A 515 -24.72 -39.50 -6.65
CA ILE A 515 -23.28 -39.59 -6.85
C ILE A 515 -23.00 -40.06 -8.29
N PRO A 516 -22.21 -39.33 -9.09
CA PRO A 516 -21.82 -39.76 -10.44
C PRO A 516 -20.98 -41.04 -10.42
N LEU A 517 -21.15 -41.89 -11.43
CA LEU A 517 -20.52 -43.22 -11.50
C LEU A 517 -18.99 -43.18 -11.67
N LEU A 518 -18.44 -42.06 -12.16
CA LEU A 518 -16.99 -41.88 -12.33
C LEU A 518 -16.28 -41.38 -11.06
N VAL A 519 -17.03 -41.11 -9.99
CA VAL A 519 -16.45 -40.70 -8.70
C VAL A 519 -15.99 -41.94 -7.94
N HIS A 520 -14.75 -41.90 -7.44
CA HIS A 520 -14.10 -43.02 -6.74
C HIS A 520 -14.03 -42.88 -5.22
N GLN A 521 -14.21 -41.68 -4.70
CA GLN A 521 -14.06 -41.38 -3.27
C GLN A 521 -15.04 -40.29 -2.84
N LEU A 522 -15.59 -40.44 -1.64
CA LEU A 522 -16.23 -39.33 -0.92
C LEU A 522 -15.23 -38.82 0.12
N THR A 523 -14.86 -37.55 0.03
CA THR A 523 -13.80 -36.94 0.83
C THR A 523 -14.30 -36.53 2.21
N ASP A 524 -13.41 -35.97 3.03
CA ASP A 524 -13.75 -35.55 4.38
C ASP A 524 -14.84 -34.48 4.35
N TYR A 525 -15.81 -34.62 5.26
CA TYR A 525 -16.91 -33.69 5.45
C TYR A 525 -17.78 -33.40 4.20
N THR A 526 -17.73 -34.22 3.14
CA THR A 526 -18.43 -33.91 1.87
C THR A 526 -19.90 -33.54 2.06
N PHE A 527 -20.65 -34.29 2.89
CA PHE A 527 -22.07 -34.06 3.21
C PHE A 527 -22.30 -33.75 4.69
N TYR A 528 -21.28 -33.26 5.39
CA TYR A 528 -21.42 -32.90 6.81
C TYR A 528 -22.57 -31.91 6.99
N GLY A 529 -23.48 -32.17 7.91
CA GLY A 529 -24.59 -31.25 8.21
C GLY A 529 -25.65 -31.14 7.10
N CYS A 530 -25.69 -32.05 6.13
CA CYS A 530 -26.82 -32.18 5.19
C CYS A 530 -28.06 -32.74 5.91
N SER A 531 -28.62 -31.95 6.83
CA SER A 531 -29.63 -32.39 7.81
C SER A 531 -30.95 -32.84 7.19
N SER A 532 -31.27 -32.43 5.95
CA SER A 532 -32.46 -32.87 5.20
C SER A 532 -32.24 -34.09 4.30
N LEU A 533 -31.02 -34.61 4.20
CA LEU A 533 -30.70 -35.73 3.31
C LEU A 533 -31.33 -37.02 3.84
N LYS A 534 -32.38 -37.52 3.15
CA LYS A 534 -33.16 -38.67 3.62
C LYS A 534 -32.55 -40.02 3.26
N SER A 535 -32.00 -40.11 2.06
CA SER A 535 -31.39 -41.31 1.52
C SER A 535 -30.32 -40.94 0.50
N ILE A 536 -29.24 -41.71 0.45
CA ILE A 536 -28.20 -41.58 -0.55
C ILE A 536 -27.77 -42.97 -1.02
N ILE A 537 -27.65 -43.14 -2.33
CA ILE A 537 -27.14 -44.38 -2.94
C ILE A 537 -25.64 -44.21 -3.16
N ILE A 538 -24.85 -45.04 -2.49
CA ILE A 538 -23.39 -45.09 -2.70
C ILE A 538 -23.11 -46.13 -3.80
N PRO A 539 -22.66 -45.72 -4.99
CA PRO A 539 -22.36 -46.66 -6.07
C PRO A 539 -21.10 -47.48 -5.77
N THR A 540 -20.96 -48.63 -6.41
CA THR A 540 -19.80 -49.53 -6.27
C THR A 540 -18.50 -48.93 -6.82
N SER A 541 -18.55 -47.80 -7.52
CA SER A 541 -17.37 -47.04 -7.92
C SER A 541 -16.64 -46.40 -6.74
N ILE A 542 -17.34 -46.14 -5.63
CA ILE A 542 -16.79 -45.53 -4.42
C ILE A 542 -16.00 -46.55 -3.63
N THR A 543 -14.72 -46.25 -3.39
CA THR A 543 -13.77 -47.10 -2.67
C THR A 543 -13.49 -46.64 -1.23
N SER A 544 -13.77 -45.37 -0.94
CA SER A 544 -13.58 -44.79 0.40
C SER A 544 -14.61 -43.72 0.74
N ILE A 545 -14.91 -43.62 2.04
CA ILE A 545 -15.72 -42.56 2.67
C ILE A 545 -14.83 -41.86 3.70
N GLY A 546 -14.66 -40.55 3.55
CA GLY A 546 -13.81 -39.71 4.40
C GLY A 546 -14.35 -39.52 5.82
N MET A 547 -13.53 -38.90 6.67
CA MET A 547 -13.89 -38.54 8.03
C MET A 547 -15.09 -37.58 8.03
N TYR A 548 -16.02 -37.79 8.96
CA TYR A 548 -17.22 -36.95 9.12
C TYR A 548 -18.12 -36.81 7.88
N CYS A 549 -17.93 -37.63 6.84
CA CYS A 549 -18.54 -37.42 5.51
C CYS A 549 -20.07 -37.24 5.57
N PHE A 550 -20.77 -38.02 6.38
CA PHE A 550 -22.23 -37.93 6.60
C PHE A 550 -22.58 -37.52 8.02
N SER A 551 -21.64 -36.96 8.77
CA SER A 551 -21.90 -36.55 10.15
C SER A 551 -22.97 -35.45 10.19
N HIS A 552 -23.87 -35.50 11.17
CA HIS A 552 -25.03 -34.60 11.29
C HIS A 552 -26.04 -34.66 10.12
N CYS A 553 -26.06 -35.74 9.32
CA CYS A 553 -27.17 -36.03 8.40
C CYS A 553 -28.40 -36.53 9.18
N THR A 554 -29.03 -35.64 9.94
CA THR A 554 -30.06 -35.99 10.93
C THR A 554 -31.33 -36.60 10.35
N SER A 555 -31.62 -36.43 9.06
CA SER A 555 -32.77 -37.06 8.38
C SER A 555 -32.45 -38.39 7.68
N LEU A 556 -31.17 -38.81 7.65
CA LEU A 556 -30.76 -40.02 6.94
C LEU A 556 -31.33 -41.25 7.66
N SER A 557 -32.31 -41.92 7.04
CA SER A 557 -33.05 -43.01 7.70
C SER A 557 -32.44 -44.39 7.49
N SER A 558 -31.78 -44.59 6.35
CA SER A 558 -31.14 -45.86 5.98
C SER A 558 -30.00 -45.62 5.01
N ILE A 559 -28.94 -46.44 5.09
CA ILE A 559 -27.85 -46.41 4.14
C ILE A 559 -27.31 -47.82 3.84
N ILE A 560 -26.90 -48.03 2.59
CA ILE A 560 -26.25 -49.26 2.13
C ILE A 560 -24.79 -48.94 1.82
N ILE A 561 -23.87 -49.63 2.50
CA ILE A 561 -22.44 -49.56 2.25
C ILE A 561 -22.07 -50.67 1.24
N PRO A 562 -21.62 -50.34 0.01
CA PRO A 562 -21.28 -51.33 -1.02
C PRO A 562 -20.01 -52.13 -0.69
N SER A 563 -19.83 -53.26 -1.38
CA SER A 563 -18.68 -54.15 -1.21
C SER A 563 -17.33 -53.57 -1.65
N SER A 564 -17.35 -52.46 -2.37
CA SER A 564 -16.15 -51.71 -2.77
C SER A 564 -15.46 -50.99 -1.61
N ILE A 565 -16.13 -50.87 -0.45
CA ILE A 565 -15.61 -50.18 0.74
C ILE A 565 -15.09 -51.21 1.75
N ASN A 566 -13.84 -51.05 2.17
CA ASN A 566 -13.18 -51.93 3.14
C ASN A 566 -13.04 -51.30 4.54
N HIS A 567 -13.19 -49.98 4.66
CA HIS A 567 -12.96 -49.23 5.89
C HIS A 567 -13.98 -48.10 6.05
N LEU A 568 -14.45 -47.88 7.28
CA LEU A 568 -15.27 -46.73 7.64
C LEU A 568 -14.48 -45.76 8.55
N SER A 569 -14.30 -44.52 8.09
CA SER A 569 -13.46 -43.48 8.72
C SER A 569 -14.09 -42.83 9.95
N SER A 570 -13.30 -42.10 10.75
CA SER A 570 -13.79 -41.56 12.03
C SER A 570 -15.01 -40.68 11.85
N ASN A 571 -15.99 -40.84 12.75
CA ASN A 571 -17.21 -40.03 12.81
C ASN A 571 -18.06 -40.04 11.51
N CYS A 572 -17.82 -40.99 10.61
CA CYS A 572 -18.40 -41.08 9.27
C CYS A 572 -19.92 -40.86 9.21
N PHE A 573 -20.67 -41.44 10.17
CA PHE A 573 -22.13 -41.37 10.33
C PHE A 573 -22.51 -40.84 11.72
N SER A 574 -21.62 -40.12 12.39
CA SER A 574 -21.92 -39.58 13.73
C SER A 574 -23.09 -38.59 13.68
N ASN A 575 -23.94 -38.57 14.70
CA ASN A 575 -25.13 -37.72 14.78
C ASN A 575 -26.17 -37.93 13.65
N CYS A 576 -26.16 -39.09 12.98
CA CYS A 576 -27.26 -39.50 12.09
C CYS A 576 -28.46 -39.99 12.91
N SER A 577 -29.11 -39.07 13.61
CA SER A 577 -30.12 -39.37 14.63
C SER A 577 -31.37 -40.10 14.12
N SER A 578 -31.73 -39.97 12.83
CA SER A 578 -32.83 -40.72 12.20
C SER A 578 -32.43 -42.08 11.63
N LEU A 579 -31.15 -42.46 11.67
CA LEU A 579 -30.67 -43.71 11.06
C LEU A 579 -31.24 -44.91 11.81
N VAL A 580 -32.17 -45.64 11.19
CA VAL A 580 -32.83 -46.82 11.79
C VAL A 580 -32.07 -48.10 11.48
N SER A 581 -31.54 -48.22 10.27
CA SER A 581 -30.83 -49.40 9.78
C SER A 581 -29.65 -49.01 8.89
N ILE A 582 -28.60 -49.82 8.96
CA ILE A 582 -27.45 -49.74 8.06
C ILE A 582 -27.13 -51.14 7.54
N SER A 583 -26.95 -51.24 6.22
CA SER A 583 -26.50 -52.48 5.57
C SER A 583 -25.00 -52.36 5.30
N LEU A 584 -24.21 -53.16 6.03
CA LEU A 584 -22.75 -53.20 5.90
C LEU A 584 -22.33 -54.34 4.97
N ALA A 585 -21.40 -54.06 4.06
CA ALA A 585 -20.82 -55.10 3.21
C ALA A 585 -19.92 -56.07 3.99
N PRO A 586 -19.85 -57.36 3.59
CA PRO A 586 -19.02 -58.36 4.24
C PRO A 586 -17.50 -58.13 4.03
N THR A 587 -17.13 -57.23 3.12
CA THR A 587 -15.74 -56.88 2.79
C THR A 587 -15.09 -55.96 3.81
N ILE A 588 -15.85 -55.27 4.66
CA ILE A 588 -15.33 -54.30 5.63
C ILE A 588 -14.45 -55.00 6.67
N THR A 589 -13.21 -54.50 6.84
CA THR A 589 -12.18 -55.06 7.72
C THR A 589 -11.89 -54.19 8.95
N SER A 590 -12.21 -52.90 8.91
CA SER A 590 -12.01 -51.98 10.04
C SER A 590 -13.05 -50.87 10.11
N PHE A 591 -13.31 -50.43 11.35
CA PHE A 591 -13.99 -49.18 11.68
C PHE A 591 -12.99 -48.25 12.38
N SER A 592 -13.20 -46.94 12.26
CA SER A 592 -12.54 -45.91 13.06
C SER A 592 -13.43 -45.41 14.20
N THR A 593 -12.83 -44.67 15.14
CA THR A 593 -13.47 -44.08 16.33
C THR A 593 -14.77 -43.34 15.99
N ASP A 594 -15.78 -43.47 16.86
CA ASP A 594 -17.04 -42.71 16.80
C ASP A 594 -17.87 -42.85 15.50
N CYS A 595 -17.64 -43.85 14.63
CA CYS A 595 -18.28 -43.89 13.30
C CYS A 595 -19.81 -43.80 13.31
N PHE A 596 -20.49 -44.39 14.31
CA PHE A 596 -21.95 -44.36 14.49
C PHE A 596 -22.36 -43.66 15.78
N LYS A 597 -21.49 -42.83 16.37
CA LYS A 597 -21.78 -42.11 17.62
C LYS A 597 -23.05 -41.27 17.48
N GLN A 598 -23.92 -41.31 18.48
CA GLN A 598 -25.21 -40.60 18.55
C GLN A 598 -26.18 -40.93 17.40
N CYS A 599 -26.10 -42.12 16.81
CA CYS A 599 -27.17 -42.67 15.97
C CYS A 599 -28.35 -43.13 16.84
N THR A 600 -29.09 -42.18 17.42
CA THR A 600 -30.07 -42.43 18.49
C THR A 600 -31.23 -43.34 18.10
N ASN A 601 -31.57 -43.46 16.82
CA ASN A 601 -32.63 -44.36 16.33
C ASN A 601 -32.14 -45.70 15.79
N LEU A 602 -30.82 -45.97 15.79
CA LEU A 602 -30.28 -47.23 15.30
C LEU A 602 -30.72 -48.37 16.22
N LYS A 603 -31.53 -49.30 15.72
CA LYS A 603 -32.12 -50.38 16.54
C LYS A 603 -31.27 -51.64 16.59
N SER A 604 -30.66 -51.98 15.45
CA SER A 604 -29.85 -53.18 15.32
C SER A 604 -28.79 -53.03 14.25
N ILE A 605 -27.65 -53.67 14.44
CA ILE A 605 -26.58 -53.74 13.44
C ILE A 605 -25.93 -55.12 13.43
N ALA A 606 -25.59 -55.61 12.24
CA ALA A 606 -24.81 -56.83 12.05
C ALA A 606 -23.38 -56.44 11.70
N ILE A 607 -22.42 -56.89 12.53
CA ILE A 607 -21.01 -56.59 12.34
C ILE A 607 -20.42 -57.55 11.28
N PRO A 608 -19.67 -57.04 10.28
CA PRO A 608 -19.06 -57.87 9.24
C PRO A 608 -18.11 -58.93 9.80
N LEU A 609 -18.09 -60.12 9.18
CA LEU A 609 -17.29 -61.27 9.62
C LEU A 609 -15.77 -61.01 9.60
N LYS A 610 -15.31 -60.09 8.74
CA LYS A 610 -13.87 -59.77 8.58
C LYS A 610 -13.39 -58.66 9.51
N LEU A 611 -14.27 -58.05 10.31
CA LEU A 611 -13.89 -56.98 11.24
C LEU A 611 -13.02 -57.55 12.36
N LYS A 612 -11.87 -56.91 12.67
CA LYS A 612 -10.98 -57.37 13.75
C LYS A 612 -11.36 -56.82 15.12
N GLU A 613 -11.71 -55.54 15.16
CA GLU A 613 -12.03 -54.83 16.39
C GLU A 613 -13.11 -53.78 16.18
N ILE A 614 -13.84 -53.45 17.24
CA ILE A 614 -14.76 -52.32 17.31
C ILE A 614 -14.09 -51.24 18.17
N PRO A 615 -13.73 -50.08 17.59
CA PRO A 615 -12.96 -49.04 18.27
C PRO A 615 -13.82 -48.25 19.26
N ASP A 616 -13.15 -47.49 20.13
CA ASP A 616 -13.78 -46.61 21.11
C ASP A 616 -14.87 -45.70 20.52
N GLY A 617 -15.95 -45.58 21.28
CA GLY A 617 -17.07 -44.68 20.98
C GLY A 617 -17.86 -45.00 19.72
N CYS A 618 -17.56 -46.09 19.00
CA CYS A 618 -18.16 -46.43 17.71
C CYS A 618 -19.71 -46.38 17.72
N PHE A 619 -20.34 -46.84 18.81
CA PHE A 619 -21.80 -46.78 19.02
C PHE A 619 -22.19 -45.91 20.22
N ALA A 620 -21.30 -45.06 20.74
CA ALA A 620 -21.58 -44.24 21.90
C ALA A 620 -22.84 -43.36 21.69
N GLY A 621 -23.75 -43.32 22.65
CA GLY A 621 -25.00 -42.57 22.57
C GLY A 621 -26.08 -43.16 21.65
N CYS A 622 -25.93 -44.39 21.14
CA CYS A 622 -26.97 -45.08 20.37
C CYS A 622 -28.09 -45.59 21.30
N SER A 623 -28.91 -44.67 21.82
CA SER A 623 -29.90 -44.95 22.87
C SER A 623 -31.01 -45.93 22.49
N SER A 624 -31.30 -46.12 21.19
CA SER A 624 -32.27 -47.11 20.71
C SER A 624 -31.67 -48.46 20.32
N LEU A 625 -30.35 -48.66 20.47
CA LEU A 625 -29.67 -49.89 20.07
C LEU A 625 -30.07 -51.04 21.00
N ILE A 626 -30.67 -52.08 20.42
CA ILE A 626 -31.15 -53.27 21.15
C ILE A 626 -30.23 -54.46 20.91
N THR A 627 -29.82 -54.67 19.66
CA THR A 627 -29.06 -55.87 19.25
C THR A 627 -27.88 -55.53 18.36
N VAL A 628 -26.71 -56.07 18.70
CA VAL A 628 -25.49 -55.98 17.91
C VAL A 628 -25.01 -57.41 17.70
N LYS A 629 -25.02 -57.89 16.45
CA LYS A 629 -24.53 -59.25 16.13
C LYS A 629 -23.03 -59.17 15.89
N ILE A 630 -22.24 -59.51 16.90
CA ILE A 630 -20.77 -59.51 16.86
C ILE A 630 -20.25 -60.91 16.50
N PRO A 631 -19.49 -61.10 15.41
CA PRO A 631 -18.85 -62.37 15.07
C PRO A 631 -17.85 -62.84 16.14
N LYS A 632 -17.58 -64.14 16.18
CA LYS A 632 -16.54 -64.71 17.06
C LYS A 632 -15.16 -64.20 16.64
N GLY A 633 -14.39 -63.68 17.58
CA GLY A 633 -13.02 -63.19 17.35
C GLY A 633 -12.88 -61.67 17.14
N VAL A 634 -13.99 -60.91 17.16
CA VAL A 634 -13.95 -59.44 17.13
C VAL A 634 -13.76 -58.90 18.55
N SER A 635 -12.69 -58.13 18.79
CA SER A 635 -12.49 -57.42 20.07
C SER A 635 -13.33 -56.14 20.14
N CYS A 636 -13.73 -55.72 21.34
CA CYS A 636 -14.41 -54.45 21.57
C CYS A 636 -13.58 -53.62 22.55
N HIS A 637 -13.36 -52.34 22.26
CA HIS A 637 -12.74 -51.41 23.22
C HIS A 637 -13.75 -51.00 24.31
N ASP A 638 -13.29 -50.33 25.37
CA ASP A 638 -14.07 -50.15 26.60
C ASP A 638 -15.32 -49.26 26.42
N ASN A 639 -15.22 -48.22 25.58
CA ASN A 639 -16.28 -47.21 25.43
C ASN A 639 -17.17 -47.41 24.19
N VAL A 640 -17.15 -48.59 23.58
CA VAL A 640 -17.89 -48.88 22.33
C VAL A 640 -19.39 -48.59 22.45
N PHE A 641 -20.00 -48.97 23.57
CA PHE A 641 -21.46 -48.91 23.80
C PHE A 641 -21.86 -47.92 24.90
N GLU A 642 -21.01 -46.94 25.20
CA GLU A 642 -21.31 -45.92 26.21
C GLU A 642 -22.66 -45.25 25.90
N GLY A 643 -23.58 -45.15 26.87
CA GLY A 643 -24.90 -44.54 26.64
C GLY A 643 -25.90 -45.37 25.79
N CYS A 644 -25.62 -46.64 25.46
CA CYS A 644 -26.57 -47.54 24.79
C CYS A 644 -27.60 -48.14 25.77
N LEU A 645 -28.57 -47.32 26.18
CA LEU A 645 -29.49 -47.62 27.29
C LEU A 645 -30.37 -48.88 27.09
N LYS A 646 -30.70 -49.25 25.85
CA LYS A 646 -31.59 -50.38 25.53
C LYS A 646 -30.86 -51.70 25.25
N MET A 647 -29.52 -51.71 25.22
CA MET A 647 -28.77 -52.95 25.02
C MET A 647 -28.84 -53.82 26.27
N LYS A 648 -29.45 -55.00 26.14
CA LYS A 648 -29.32 -56.03 27.17
C LYS A 648 -27.88 -56.52 27.15
N LYS A 649 -27.13 -56.35 28.25
CA LYS A 649 -25.80 -56.95 28.45
C LYS A 649 -25.93 -58.48 28.36
N LYS A 650 -25.84 -59.05 27.16
CA LYS A 650 -25.63 -60.50 27.01
C LYS A 650 -24.13 -60.74 27.18
N ARG A 651 -23.76 -61.26 28.35
CA ARG A 651 -22.47 -61.88 28.60
C ARG A 651 -22.31 -63.10 27.69
#